data_AF-A0A1D6QCM7-F1
#
_entry.id   AF-A0A1D6QCM7-F1
#
_cell.length_a   1.000
_cell.length_b   1.000
_cell.length_c   1.000
_cell.angle_alpha   90.00
_cell.angle_beta   90.00
_cell.angle_gamma   90.00
#
_symmetry.space_group_name_H-M   'P 1'
#
loop_
_entity.id
_entity.type
_entity.pdbx_description
1 polymer ?
#
loop_
_entity_poly.entity_id
_entity_poly.type
_entity_poly.pdbx_seq_one_letter_code
_entity_poly.pdbx_strand_id
1 'polypeptide(L)'
;MYLAYGWPQSIPLDPDDSDRVVLLRVLGRLLLAVCPASLHLWSAAQHRVRLARSDRSPESLATHGHNAHAAWSPDARTVAVLTSSFYLYVYKVQHSGKQLIVGGKQVPGLCLASISLIITEKVPLANGVAITSNFVCDSKSMLLGLSNGHVQVVSWNAEFSDSFKLGCYVCSSEKPTAAVDALVFDPPSLRESSNARPAPCCTGNSSIVHVELSVKLRLLVALYSGCRIALCTIGKKGLRQPGSTRVERWLDTDDAMCTSVASEQQILAVGCSRGVVELYDLAENTRHIRTISLYDWGYSVEDTGPVACISWTPDNCALAVGWKFRGLTVWSVSGCRLMCTIRQTGSNSASSPMVKPSALKFEPLMGGTSHIQWDDNGYKLFAVEESLSERVLAFSFAKCCPNRGLSGTTYSHQVLYGEDRILLVQPDDADELKILHLNVPISYISQNWPVLHVVASNDGMYLAVAGSHGLVLYDLRNKRWRFFGDVTQEQKIQCKGLLWMRKIVIVCNYVESSNTYELLFFPRYHLDYSSLLYRKQLLGRPIVMDVFQDYILVTYSPFDVHIYHVVVSGELSPASNPVLKLSTLRELSIMSPKSPPVSMRFIPEQNDKGALTEDTHGFSDLLSQQPSRCLILRTNGELSVLDMDDGHEHTLTNSIELFWVTCSQFEEKGSLIKEVSWLDYGHRGMQVWYPSHGADRFKQEDFLQLDPELEFDREVYPLGLLPNVGVVVGVSQRMSFSTAEFPCFEPSPQAQTILHCLLRHLLQRDKIEEALLLANLSAEKPHFSHCLEWLLFTVFDADISRPSASKNQASQKVDSPKKSLLEKTCDLLRNFPEYMDVVVSVARKTDGRHWADLFSAAGRSTEMFEECFQQRWYRTAACYILVIAKLEGPAVSQYCALRLLQATLDESLYELAGELVRFLLRSGRDFENATSDSEKLSPRFLGYFLFRSPYKRQSSDLKRAPC
;
A
#
# COMPACT_ATOMS: atom_id res chain seq x y z
N MET A 1 4.40 0.21 3.86
CA MET A 1 2.95 0.06 4.05
C MET A 1 2.54 0.45 5.47
N TYR A 2 1.34 1.03 5.61
CA TYR A 2 0.72 1.52 6.85
C TYR A 2 -0.75 1.08 6.87
N LEU A 3 -1.30 0.69 8.03
CA LEU A 3 -2.73 0.39 8.25
C LEU A 3 -3.16 0.84 9.64
N ALA A 4 -4.36 1.41 9.77
CA ALA A 4 -4.86 1.86 11.07
C ALA A 4 -5.47 0.69 11.88
N TYR A 5 -5.24 0.68 13.19
CA TYR A 5 -5.80 -0.33 14.10
C TYR A 5 -6.34 0.27 15.41
N GLY A 6 -7.48 -0.26 15.87
CA GLY A 6 -8.14 0.16 17.10
C GLY A 6 -8.95 1.45 16.96
N TRP A 7 -9.45 1.95 18.08
CA TRP A 7 -10.24 3.19 18.14
C TRP A 7 -9.35 4.45 18.08
N PRO A 8 -9.77 5.51 17.36
CA PRO A 8 -9.16 6.83 17.44
C PRO A 8 -9.15 7.35 18.88
N GLN A 9 -8.02 7.94 19.28
CA GLN A 9 -7.79 8.39 20.65
C GLN A 9 -7.96 9.92 20.71
N SER A 10 -8.91 10.40 21.51
CA SER A 10 -9.08 11.84 21.74
C SER A 10 -8.07 12.36 22.76
N ILE A 11 -7.28 13.36 22.37
CA ILE A 11 -6.48 14.19 23.27
C ILE A 11 -7.24 15.51 23.43
N PRO A 12 -7.80 15.81 24.62
CA PRO A 12 -8.60 17.01 24.81
C PRO A 12 -7.72 18.27 24.79
N LEU A 13 -8.18 19.28 24.08
CA LEU A 13 -7.81 20.67 24.33
C LEU A 13 -8.88 21.27 25.27
N ASP A 14 -8.62 22.44 25.85
CA ASP A 14 -9.56 23.02 26.82
C ASP A 14 -10.64 23.84 26.07
N PRO A 15 -11.92 23.87 26.51
CA PRO A 15 -13.04 24.38 25.71
C PRO A 15 -13.01 25.89 25.44
N ASP A 16 -12.21 26.65 26.20
CA ASP A 16 -11.96 28.08 25.91
C ASP A 16 -11.05 28.27 24.67
N ASP A 17 -10.37 27.21 24.21
CA ASP A 17 -9.66 27.13 22.93
C ASP A 17 -10.59 26.64 21.79
N SER A 18 -11.89 26.95 21.83
CA SER A 18 -12.87 26.50 20.82
C SER A 18 -12.67 27.11 19.42
N ASP A 19 -11.87 28.19 19.29
CA ASP A 19 -11.40 28.71 18.00
C ASP A 19 -10.27 27.85 17.42
N ARG A 20 -10.22 27.79 16.07
CA ARG A 20 -9.33 26.95 15.25
C ARG A 20 -7.89 26.81 15.76
N VAL A 21 -7.41 25.57 15.91
CA VAL A 21 -5.97 25.26 16.16
C VAL A 21 -5.08 25.93 15.11
N VAL A 22 -4.00 26.57 15.54
CA VAL A 22 -3.09 27.39 14.72
C VAL A 22 -1.89 26.58 14.21
N LEU A 23 -1.38 25.67 15.05
CA LEU A 23 -0.29 24.75 14.70
C LEU A 23 -0.47 23.44 15.46
N LEU A 24 -0.40 22.34 14.72
CA LEU A 24 -0.20 21.00 15.24
C LEU A 24 1.17 20.51 14.76
N ARG A 25 2.09 20.14 15.65
CA ARG A 25 3.41 19.62 15.25
C ARG A 25 3.96 18.61 16.24
N VAL A 26 4.60 17.55 15.73
CA VAL A 26 5.29 16.53 16.52
C VAL A 26 6.78 16.60 16.20
N LEU A 27 7.62 16.60 17.24
CA LEU A 27 9.08 16.52 17.15
C LEU A 27 9.62 15.78 18.39
N GLY A 28 10.47 14.78 18.20
CA GLY A 28 11.26 14.18 19.28
C GLY A 28 10.43 13.58 20.41
N ARG A 29 9.37 12.83 20.10
CA ARG A 29 8.38 12.24 21.03
C ARG A 29 7.49 13.27 21.77
N LEU A 30 7.51 14.54 21.36
CA LEU A 30 6.69 15.62 21.91
C LEU A 30 5.69 16.15 20.88
N LEU A 31 4.45 16.40 21.30
CA LEU A 31 3.37 17.01 20.51
C LEU A 31 3.12 18.44 21.02
N LEU A 32 3.27 19.42 20.15
CA LEU A 32 2.90 20.82 20.40
C LEU A 32 1.58 21.13 19.67
N ALA A 33 0.61 21.65 20.41
CA ALA A 33 -0.59 22.29 19.88
C ALA A 33 -0.59 23.78 20.28
N VAL A 34 -0.65 24.67 19.29
CA VAL A 34 -0.83 26.11 19.50
C VAL A 34 -2.28 26.45 19.16
N CYS A 35 -3.00 27.00 20.12
CA CYS A 35 -4.38 27.46 19.97
C CYS A 35 -4.40 29.00 19.93
N PRO A 36 -5.54 29.65 19.61
CA PRO A 36 -5.62 31.11 19.48
C PRO A 36 -5.29 31.88 20.77
N ALA A 37 -5.53 31.29 21.95
CA ALA A 37 -5.23 31.89 23.26
C ALA A 37 -4.07 31.21 24.02
N SER A 38 -3.79 29.93 23.75
CA SER A 38 -2.89 29.10 24.58
C SER A 38 -1.87 28.27 23.77
N LEU A 39 -0.87 27.74 24.48
CA LEU A 39 0.10 26.76 23.98
C LEU A 39 0.07 25.51 24.88
N HIS A 40 -0.16 24.32 24.31
CA HIS A 40 -0.15 23.04 25.02
C HIS A 40 0.99 22.13 24.50
N LEU A 41 1.78 21.57 25.42
CA LEU A 41 2.83 20.60 25.11
C LEU A 41 2.50 19.25 25.75
N TRP A 42 2.48 18.20 24.95
CA TRP A 42 2.12 16.83 25.32
C TRP A 42 3.25 15.85 24.97
N SER A 43 3.27 14.68 25.61
CA SER A 43 4.04 13.54 25.12
C SER A 43 3.29 12.87 23.95
N ALA A 44 3.90 12.76 22.78
CA ALA A 44 3.29 12.10 21.60
C ALA A 44 3.37 10.56 21.66
N ALA A 45 4.27 10.03 22.48
CA ALA A 45 4.65 8.62 22.52
C ALA A 45 3.67 7.73 23.34
N GLN A 46 4.21 6.79 24.12
CA GLN A 46 3.47 5.78 24.86
C GLN A 46 2.44 6.35 25.86
N HIS A 47 2.78 7.44 26.57
CA HIS A 47 2.04 7.87 27.76
C HIS A 47 1.00 8.97 27.56
N ARG A 48 1.09 9.80 26.50
CA ARG A 48 0.06 10.81 26.12
C ARG A 48 -0.38 11.76 27.26
N VAL A 49 0.59 12.24 28.05
CA VAL A 49 0.37 13.18 29.18
C VAL A 49 0.73 14.62 28.78
N ARG A 50 -0.05 15.61 29.24
CA ARG A 50 0.29 17.05 29.13
C ARG A 50 1.49 17.38 30.02
N LEU A 51 2.54 17.93 29.43
CA LEU A 51 3.83 18.23 30.06
C LEU A 51 3.96 19.71 30.46
N ALA A 52 3.31 20.61 29.70
CA ALA A 52 3.19 22.03 29.98
C ALA A 52 1.92 22.63 29.32
N ARG A 53 1.43 23.73 29.89
CA ARG A 53 0.46 24.66 29.28
C ARG A 53 0.98 26.09 29.50
N SER A 54 0.73 27.00 28.58
CA SER A 54 1.00 28.43 28.74
C SER A 54 -0.10 29.25 28.07
N ASP A 55 -0.79 30.06 28.88
CA ASP A 55 -1.93 30.87 28.46
C ASP A 55 -1.51 32.34 28.29
N ARG A 56 -2.09 33.02 27.32
CA ARG A 56 -1.91 34.48 27.17
C ARG A 56 -2.87 35.23 28.07
N SER A 57 -2.40 36.32 28.67
CA SER A 57 -3.26 37.20 29.48
C SER A 57 -4.34 37.86 28.60
N PRO A 58 -5.54 38.17 29.16
CA PRO A 58 -6.60 38.84 28.39
C PRO A 58 -6.15 40.21 27.86
N GLU A 59 -5.30 40.93 28.60
CA GLU A 59 -4.65 42.16 28.15
C GLU A 59 -3.81 41.93 26.89
N SER A 60 -2.98 40.88 26.86
CA SER A 60 -2.12 40.49 25.74
C SER A 60 -2.94 40.12 24.50
N LEU A 61 -4.10 39.47 24.68
CA LEU A 61 -5.03 39.16 23.59
C LEU A 61 -5.74 40.41 23.07
N ALA A 62 -6.13 41.34 23.95
CA ALA A 62 -6.77 42.59 23.58
C ALA A 62 -5.83 43.57 22.86
N THR A 63 -4.56 43.68 23.27
CA THR A 63 -3.59 44.62 22.65
C THR A 63 -2.93 44.06 21.41
N HIS A 64 -2.48 42.80 21.45
CA HIS A 64 -1.67 42.21 20.39
C HIS A 64 -2.44 41.17 19.55
N GLY A 65 -3.71 40.90 19.85
CA GLY A 65 -4.56 39.98 19.08
C GLY A 65 -4.26 38.50 19.35
N HIS A 66 -5.11 37.60 18.84
CA HIS A 66 -4.96 36.14 18.97
C HIS A 66 -3.73 35.60 18.25
N ASN A 67 -3.31 34.38 18.60
CA ASN A 67 -2.29 33.63 17.85
C ASN A 67 -2.83 33.33 16.44
N ALA A 68 -2.07 33.61 15.38
CA ALA A 68 -2.51 33.49 13.98
C ALA A 68 -1.64 32.52 13.15
N HIS A 69 -0.32 32.48 13.43
CA HIS A 69 0.59 31.50 12.87
C HIS A 69 1.64 31.11 13.93
N ALA A 70 2.22 29.91 13.85
CA ALA A 70 3.32 29.51 14.74
C ALA A 70 4.37 28.63 14.04
N ALA A 71 5.58 28.62 14.61
CA ALA A 71 6.70 27.77 14.23
C ALA A 71 7.31 27.12 15.47
N TRP A 72 7.89 25.92 15.32
CA TRP A 72 8.64 25.24 16.37
C TRP A 72 10.01 24.87 15.84
N SER A 73 11.06 25.16 16.59
CA SER A 73 12.44 24.95 16.17
C SER A 73 12.76 23.46 15.97
N PRO A 74 13.63 23.09 15.02
CA PRO A 74 14.00 21.70 14.78
C PRO A 74 14.66 20.96 15.97
N ASP A 75 15.12 21.69 17.00
CA ASP A 75 15.65 21.14 18.25
C ASP A 75 14.60 21.01 19.37
N ALA A 76 13.33 21.34 19.07
CA ALA A 76 12.18 21.41 19.97
C ALA A 76 12.25 22.45 21.12
N ARG A 77 13.27 23.32 21.17
CA ARG A 77 13.53 24.21 22.33
C ARG A 77 12.87 25.58 22.28
N THR A 78 12.44 26.08 21.11
CA THR A 78 11.84 27.41 20.99
C THR A 78 10.62 27.41 20.07
N VAL A 79 9.52 28.00 20.54
CA VAL A 79 8.29 28.18 19.77
C VAL A 79 8.16 29.65 19.43
N ALA A 80 8.02 29.97 18.15
CA ALA A 80 7.67 31.32 17.70
C ALA A 80 6.17 31.37 17.38
N VAL A 81 5.50 32.43 17.81
CA VAL A 81 4.07 32.64 17.55
C VAL A 81 3.88 34.06 17.03
N LEU A 82 3.22 34.18 15.88
CA LEU A 82 2.83 35.44 15.27
C LEU A 82 1.35 35.69 15.58
N THR A 83 1.03 36.88 16.06
CA THR A 83 -0.34 37.27 16.38
C THR A 83 -1.04 37.99 15.22
N SER A 84 -2.37 38.07 15.28
CA SER A 84 -3.20 38.78 14.30
C SER A 84 -2.92 40.29 14.20
N SER A 85 -2.29 40.90 15.23
CA SER A 85 -1.83 42.30 15.20
C SER A 85 -0.33 42.44 14.85
N PHE A 86 0.27 41.41 14.26
CA PHE A 86 1.66 41.34 13.81
C PHE A 86 2.72 41.51 14.91
N TYR A 87 2.51 40.90 16.08
CA TYR A 87 3.54 40.73 17.10
C TYR A 87 4.12 39.32 17.04
N LEU A 88 5.45 39.22 17.09
CA LEU A 88 6.21 37.98 17.16
C LEU A 88 6.59 37.70 18.62
N TYR A 89 6.03 36.65 19.19
CA TYR A 89 6.36 36.10 20.50
C TYR A 89 7.35 34.94 20.31
N VAL A 90 8.44 34.91 21.07
CA VAL A 90 9.35 33.75 21.12
C VAL A 90 9.35 33.16 22.52
N TYR A 91 8.88 31.92 22.63
CA TYR A 91 8.81 31.14 23.86
C TYR A 91 9.95 30.11 23.93
N LYS A 92 10.47 29.86 25.13
CA LYS A 92 11.38 28.76 25.46
C LYS A 92 10.59 27.56 25.95
N VAL A 93 10.93 26.38 25.47
CA VAL A 93 10.56 25.09 26.08
C VAL A 93 11.72 24.64 26.96
N GLN A 94 11.47 24.37 28.24
CA GLN A 94 12.49 23.88 29.17
C GLN A 94 11.98 22.64 29.91
N HIS A 95 12.67 21.51 29.78
CA HIS A 95 12.40 20.34 30.61
C HIS A 95 13.02 20.54 31.99
N SER A 96 12.19 20.47 33.03
CA SER A 96 12.67 20.34 34.40
C SER A 96 13.20 18.92 34.62
N GLY A 97 14.26 18.74 35.41
CA GLY A 97 14.79 17.41 35.74
C GLY A 97 13.88 16.55 36.65
N LYS A 98 12.62 16.96 36.85
CA LYS A 98 11.65 16.28 37.71
C LYS A 98 10.87 15.25 36.88
N GLN A 99 11.11 13.97 37.14
CA GLN A 99 10.37 12.87 36.53
C GLN A 99 8.89 12.94 36.88
N LEU A 100 8.04 12.61 35.91
CA LEU A 100 6.60 12.49 36.08
C LEU A 100 6.23 11.18 36.78
N ILE A 101 5.29 11.28 37.72
CA ILE A 101 4.65 10.14 38.36
C ILE A 101 3.29 9.94 37.68
N VAL A 102 3.10 8.80 37.02
CA VAL A 102 1.86 8.44 36.32
C VAL A 102 1.33 7.16 36.95
N GLY A 103 0.08 7.15 37.42
CA GLY A 103 -0.50 5.98 38.09
C GLY A 103 0.27 5.52 39.34
N GLY A 104 0.94 6.43 40.05
CA GLY A 104 1.73 6.11 41.24
C GLY A 104 3.14 5.57 40.98
N LYS A 105 3.58 5.45 39.73
CA LYS A 105 4.96 5.05 39.37
C LYS A 105 5.69 6.18 38.65
N GLN A 106 6.98 6.37 38.94
CA GLN A 106 7.86 7.22 38.13
C GLN A 106 8.02 6.60 36.74
N VAL A 107 7.93 7.43 35.70
CA VAL A 107 8.08 7.00 34.30
C VAL A 107 9.47 7.38 33.79
N PRO A 108 10.34 6.41 33.40
CA PRO A 108 11.66 6.69 32.87
C PRO A 108 11.59 7.61 31.63
N GLY A 109 12.48 8.60 31.58
CA GLY A 109 12.58 9.53 30.44
C GLY A 109 11.46 10.57 30.29
N LEU A 110 10.43 10.57 31.17
CA LEU A 110 9.33 11.53 31.11
C LEU A 110 9.43 12.57 32.23
N CYS A 111 9.58 13.83 31.83
CA CYS A 111 9.85 14.97 32.71
C CYS A 111 8.85 16.10 32.48
N LEU A 112 8.47 16.80 33.57
CA LEU A 112 7.67 18.04 33.49
C LEU A 112 8.42 19.11 32.70
N ALA A 113 7.69 19.87 31.89
CA ALA A 113 8.23 20.98 31.11
C ALA A 113 7.64 22.32 31.56
N SER A 114 8.29 23.42 31.19
CA SER A 114 7.72 24.77 31.20
C SER A 114 7.84 25.41 29.82
N ILE A 115 6.86 26.26 29.51
CA ILE A 115 6.87 27.14 28.35
C ILE A 115 6.95 28.56 28.91
N SER A 116 7.99 29.32 28.56
CA SER A 116 8.23 30.67 29.09
C SER A 116 8.49 31.67 27.98
N LEU A 117 7.82 32.82 28.02
CA LEU A 117 8.01 33.89 27.03
C LEU A 117 9.39 34.55 27.22
N ILE A 118 10.15 34.71 26.13
CA ILE A 118 11.48 35.33 26.12
C ILE A 118 11.44 36.71 25.44
N ILE A 119 10.83 36.78 24.26
CA ILE A 119 10.86 37.95 23.36
C ILE A 119 9.43 38.28 22.93
N THR A 120 9.12 39.57 22.79
CA THR A 120 7.88 40.05 22.15
C THR A 120 8.24 41.28 21.33
N GLU A 121 8.27 41.13 20.01
CA GLU A 121 8.66 42.17 19.06
C GLU A 121 7.56 42.43 18.04
N LYS A 122 7.48 43.66 17.52
CA LYS A 122 6.52 43.98 16.46
C LYS A 122 7.16 43.79 15.08
N VAL A 123 6.51 43.03 14.20
CA VAL A 123 7.06 42.76 12.87
C VAL A 123 7.10 44.06 12.04
N PRO A 124 8.25 44.44 11.46
CA PRO A 124 8.37 45.61 10.61
C PRO A 124 7.82 45.31 9.21
N LEU A 125 6.48 45.40 9.08
CA LEU A 125 5.77 45.32 7.80
C LEU A 125 5.51 46.72 7.23
N ALA A 126 5.58 46.85 5.91
CA ALA A 126 5.18 48.06 5.21
C ALA A 126 3.65 48.19 5.15
N ASN A 127 3.13 49.42 5.10
CA ASN A 127 1.68 49.68 5.07
C ASN A 127 0.98 48.92 3.93
N GLY A 128 -0.05 48.14 4.27
CA GLY A 128 -0.81 47.31 3.33
C GLY A 128 -0.19 45.95 3.00
N VAL A 129 1.02 45.65 3.50
CA VAL A 129 1.61 44.31 3.41
C VAL A 129 1.20 43.49 4.62
N ALA A 130 0.64 42.31 4.36
CA ALA A 130 0.28 41.32 5.38
C ALA A 130 1.14 40.06 5.20
N ILE A 131 1.27 39.28 6.27
CA ILE A 131 1.78 37.90 6.20
C ILE A 131 0.63 37.00 5.76
N THR A 132 0.88 36.15 4.75
CA THR A 132 -0.17 35.34 4.10
C THR A 132 0.15 33.85 4.01
N SER A 133 1.36 33.42 4.40
CA SER A 133 1.74 32.01 4.41
C SER A 133 1.84 31.42 5.82
N ASN A 134 1.87 30.09 5.88
CA ASN A 134 2.43 29.37 7.03
C ASN A 134 3.91 29.73 7.28
N PHE A 135 4.40 29.43 8.48
CA PHE A 135 5.82 29.51 8.80
C PHE A 135 6.61 28.32 8.27
N VAL A 136 7.83 28.61 7.85
CA VAL A 136 8.90 27.63 7.55
C VAL A 136 10.14 27.98 8.36
N CYS A 137 10.94 27.00 8.79
CA CYS A 137 12.10 27.26 9.65
C CYS A 137 13.26 26.25 9.51
N ASP A 138 14.48 26.77 9.62
CA ASP A 138 15.70 26.00 9.89
C ASP A 138 16.19 26.24 11.34
N SER A 139 17.36 25.72 11.70
CA SER A 139 17.93 25.86 13.06
C SER A 139 18.49 27.25 13.39
N LYS A 140 18.36 28.24 12.50
CA LYS A 140 18.91 29.61 12.65
C LYS A 140 17.91 30.71 12.31
N SER A 141 16.88 30.38 11.54
CA SER A 141 16.03 31.32 10.83
C SER A 141 14.65 30.72 10.55
N MET A 142 13.65 31.61 10.53
CA MET A 142 12.29 31.40 10.08
C MET A 142 12.05 32.20 8.81
N LEU A 143 11.08 31.79 8.02
CA LEU A 143 10.75 32.35 6.71
C LEU A 143 9.23 32.55 6.61
N LEU A 144 8.86 33.71 6.07
CA LEU A 144 7.49 34.24 5.97
C LEU A 144 7.19 34.68 4.53
N GLY A 145 6.07 34.22 3.98
CA GLY A 145 5.50 34.71 2.72
C GLY A 145 4.56 35.90 2.94
N LEU A 146 4.70 36.92 2.11
CA LEU A 146 3.98 38.19 2.22
C LEU A 146 2.95 38.39 1.09
N SER A 147 1.97 39.26 1.36
CA SER A 147 0.87 39.57 0.43
C SER A 147 1.31 40.22 -0.89
N ASN A 148 2.50 40.82 -0.92
CA ASN A 148 3.12 41.42 -2.11
C ASN A 148 3.99 40.43 -2.92
N GLY A 149 4.04 39.15 -2.53
CA GLY A 149 4.86 38.12 -3.20
C GLY A 149 6.34 38.13 -2.82
N HIS A 150 6.72 38.93 -1.82
CA HIS A 150 8.06 38.88 -1.21
C HIS A 150 8.10 37.84 -0.08
N VAL A 151 9.33 37.46 0.26
CA VAL A 151 9.68 36.63 1.40
C VAL A 151 10.44 37.47 2.41
N GLN A 152 10.11 37.32 3.70
CA GLN A 152 10.86 37.90 4.82
C GLN A 152 11.53 36.78 5.62
N VAL A 153 12.78 37.00 6.05
CA VAL A 153 13.53 36.06 6.90
C VAL A 153 13.74 36.70 8.27
N VAL A 154 13.49 35.91 9.31
CA VAL A 154 13.53 36.35 10.71
C VAL A 154 14.39 35.37 11.51
N SER A 155 15.30 35.83 12.36
CA SER A 155 16.07 34.91 13.21
C SER A 155 15.25 34.46 14.43
N TRP A 156 15.67 33.36 15.07
CA TRP A 156 15.08 32.92 16.36
C TRP A 156 15.28 33.93 17.51
N ASN A 157 16.11 34.98 17.30
CA ASN A 157 16.29 36.11 18.21
C ASN A 157 15.37 37.31 17.85
N ALA A 158 14.40 37.13 16.95
CA ALA A 158 13.55 38.19 16.37
C ALA A 158 14.33 39.27 15.56
N GLU A 159 15.50 38.94 15.01
CA GLU A 159 16.20 39.83 14.07
C GLU A 159 15.54 39.73 12.68
N PHE A 160 14.95 40.82 12.19
CA PHE A 160 14.30 40.87 10.87
C PHE A 160 15.31 41.21 9.76
N SER A 161 15.28 40.47 8.66
CA SER A 161 16.02 40.78 7.43
C SER A 161 15.12 41.49 6.41
N ASP A 162 15.71 42.21 5.45
CA ASP A 162 14.99 42.85 4.35
C ASP A 162 14.15 41.84 3.55
N SER A 163 12.93 42.25 3.18
CA SER A 163 12.04 41.42 2.36
C SER A 163 12.47 41.41 0.90
N PHE A 164 12.59 40.23 0.29
CA PHE A 164 13.09 40.05 -1.07
C PHE A 164 12.09 39.24 -1.92
N LYS A 165 12.08 39.47 -3.24
CA LYS A 165 11.27 38.67 -4.17
C LYS A 165 12.05 37.42 -4.58
N LEU A 166 11.39 36.25 -4.60
CA LEU A 166 11.96 35.04 -5.21
C LEU A 166 12.20 35.33 -6.71
N GLY A 167 13.46 35.25 -7.13
CA GLY A 167 13.94 35.97 -8.30
C GLY A 167 13.54 35.35 -9.66
N CYS A 168 12.71 36.06 -10.42
CA CYS A 168 12.69 35.93 -11.88
C CYS A 168 13.84 36.77 -12.47
N TYR A 169 14.93 36.14 -12.89
CA TYR A 169 15.95 36.84 -13.68
C TYR A 169 15.47 36.98 -15.14
N VAL A 170 15.33 38.22 -15.59
CA VAL A 170 15.25 38.55 -17.02
C VAL A 170 16.62 38.27 -17.65
N CYS A 171 16.65 37.66 -18.83
CA CYS A 171 17.86 37.59 -19.64
C CYS A 171 18.21 39.00 -20.19
N SER A 172 18.82 39.84 -19.37
CA SER A 172 19.40 41.10 -19.80
C SER A 172 20.54 40.83 -20.79
N SER A 173 20.36 41.27 -22.03
CA SER A 173 21.34 41.08 -23.11
C SER A 173 22.58 41.94 -22.92
N GLU A 174 23.54 41.46 -22.13
CA GLU A 174 24.91 41.98 -22.14
C GLU A 174 25.95 40.86 -21.91
N LYS A 175 27.20 41.11 -22.32
CA LYS A 175 28.16 40.06 -22.72
C LYS A 175 28.75 39.28 -21.52
N PRO A 176 28.95 37.96 -21.63
CA PRO A 176 29.66 37.19 -20.60
C PRO A 176 31.18 37.43 -20.67
N THR A 177 31.74 38.01 -19.61
CA THR A 177 33.18 37.89 -19.30
C THR A 177 33.38 36.67 -18.39
N ALA A 178 34.27 35.75 -18.76
CA ALA A 178 34.38 34.43 -18.12
C ALA A 178 35.10 34.44 -16.76
N ALA A 179 34.64 33.60 -15.83
CA ALA A 179 35.41 33.17 -14.64
C ALA A 179 34.89 31.86 -14.00
N VAL A 180 35.57 30.74 -14.32
CA VAL A 180 35.90 29.58 -13.47
C VAL A 180 34.78 28.69 -12.85
N ASP A 181 34.93 27.37 -13.05
CA ASP A 181 34.10 26.27 -12.52
C ASP A 181 34.17 26.02 -11.00
N ALA A 182 33.12 25.40 -10.45
CA ALA A 182 33.13 24.76 -9.12
C ALA A 182 32.18 23.55 -8.95
N LEU A 183 32.29 22.57 -9.89
CA LEU A 183 32.06 21.12 -9.70
C LEU A 183 30.63 20.52 -9.49
N VAL A 184 30.19 19.75 -10.51
CA VAL A 184 29.57 18.39 -10.49
C VAL A 184 28.19 18.26 -9.77
N PHE A 185 27.11 17.73 -10.38
CA PHE A 185 26.93 16.62 -11.35
C PHE A 185 26.01 16.97 -12.53
N ASP A 186 26.35 16.52 -13.75
CA ASP A 186 25.47 16.39 -14.93
C ASP A 186 25.88 15.13 -15.73
N PRO A 187 24.95 14.22 -16.12
CA PRO A 187 25.23 13.11 -17.04
C PRO A 187 25.15 13.55 -18.52
N PRO A 188 26.11 13.20 -19.40
CA PRO A 188 26.10 13.64 -20.79
C PRO A 188 25.42 12.64 -21.74
N SER A 189 24.11 12.76 -21.96
CA SER A 189 23.42 12.09 -23.08
C SER A 189 22.16 12.84 -23.56
N LEU A 190 21.77 12.60 -24.82
CA LEU A 190 20.52 13.04 -25.46
C LEU A 190 20.17 14.54 -25.38
N ARG A 191 20.90 15.37 -26.14
CA ARG A 191 20.43 16.71 -26.55
C ARG A 191 19.36 16.61 -27.64
N GLU A 192 18.14 16.22 -27.28
CA GLU A 192 16.97 16.45 -28.13
C GLU A 192 16.29 17.78 -27.80
N SER A 193 15.81 18.47 -28.84
CA SER A 193 15.33 19.85 -28.76
C SER A 193 13.93 19.96 -28.16
N SER A 194 13.83 19.97 -26.83
CA SER A 194 12.57 20.29 -26.14
C SER A 194 12.28 21.80 -26.18
N ASN A 195 11.09 22.17 -26.66
CA ASN A 195 10.67 23.57 -26.78
C ASN A 195 10.24 24.16 -25.42
N ALA A 196 11.22 24.49 -24.59
CA ALA A 196 11.00 25.23 -23.35
C ALA A 196 10.51 26.67 -23.63
N ARG A 197 9.18 26.84 -23.65
CA ARG A 197 8.47 27.93 -22.95
C ARG A 197 9.33 28.99 -22.24
N PRO A 198 9.77 30.15 -22.80
CA PRO A 198 10.34 31.20 -21.94
C PRO A 198 9.30 31.63 -20.89
N ALA A 199 9.73 31.73 -19.63
CA ALA A 199 8.83 31.94 -18.50
C ALA A 199 8.05 33.27 -18.64
N PRO A 200 6.69 33.26 -18.60
CA PRO A 200 5.89 34.47 -18.72
C PRO A 200 6.11 35.37 -17.49
N CYS A 201 6.58 36.60 -17.74
CA CYS A 201 7.01 37.53 -16.70
C CYS A 201 5.93 37.75 -15.62
N CYS A 202 6.30 37.59 -14.35
CA CYS A 202 5.40 37.77 -13.20
C CYS A 202 5.11 39.26 -12.94
N THR A 203 4.25 39.84 -13.80
CA THR A 203 3.79 41.25 -13.78
C THR A 203 2.69 41.53 -12.75
N GLY A 204 2.04 40.49 -12.22
CA GLY A 204 1.07 40.60 -11.12
C GLY A 204 1.71 40.43 -9.73
N ASN A 205 1.26 41.22 -8.75
CA ASN A 205 1.58 41.04 -7.34
C ASN A 205 0.73 39.91 -6.75
N SER A 206 1.13 38.67 -6.96
CA SER A 206 0.52 37.49 -6.30
C SER A 206 1.09 37.31 -4.90
N SER A 207 0.23 37.03 -3.92
CA SER A 207 0.64 36.73 -2.55
C SER A 207 1.18 35.30 -2.44
N ILE A 208 2.08 35.06 -1.48
CA ILE A 208 2.53 33.70 -1.15
C ILE A 208 1.58 33.12 -0.10
N VAL A 209 0.98 31.95 -0.39
CA VAL A 209 -0.08 31.32 0.41
C VAL A 209 0.41 30.09 1.17
N HIS A 210 1.29 29.29 0.57
CA HIS A 210 1.93 28.15 1.24
C HIS A 210 3.43 28.14 0.94
N VAL A 211 4.25 27.78 1.92
CA VAL A 211 5.69 27.56 1.76
C VAL A 211 6.10 26.28 2.46
N GLU A 212 7.02 25.54 1.86
CA GLU A 212 7.53 24.28 2.39
C GLU A 212 9.06 24.17 2.20
N LEU A 213 9.74 23.46 3.11
CA LEU A 213 11.20 23.29 3.12
C LEU A 213 11.59 21.82 3.26
N SER A 214 12.19 21.26 2.20
CA SER A 214 12.92 20.00 2.28
C SER A 214 14.40 20.28 2.59
N VAL A 215 14.78 20.19 3.88
CA VAL A 215 16.17 20.40 4.32
C VAL A 215 17.13 19.39 3.69
N LYS A 216 16.69 18.14 3.45
CA LYS A 216 17.49 17.09 2.79
C LYS A 216 17.86 17.49 1.35
N LEU A 217 16.91 18.04 0.59
CA LEU A 217 17.10 18.44 -0.80
C LEU A 217 17.62 19.88 -0.95
N ARG A 218 17.60 20.67 0.12
CA ARG A 218 17.74 22.15 0.10
C ARG A 218 16.71 22.84 -0.80
N LEU A 219 15.54 22.23 -0.95
CA LEU A 219 14.44 22.74 -1.77
C LEU A 219 13.46 23.55 -0.92
N LEU A 220 13.16 24.77 -1.36
CA LEU A 220 12.03 25.58 -0.92
C LEU A 220 10.93 25.51 -1.99
N VAL A 221 9.72 25.15 -1.60
CA VAL A 221 8.53 25.18 -2.46
C VAL A 221 7.69 26.37 -2.02
N ALA A 222 7.28 27.25 -2.94
CA ALA A 222 6.42 28.40 -2.63
C ALA A 222 5.22 28.45 -3.58
N LEU A 223 4.02 28.33 -3.01
CA LEU A 223 2.74 28.43 -3.71
C LEU A 223 2.22 29.87 -3.65
N TYR A 224 1.92 30.43 -4.81
CA TYR A 224 1.33 31.76 -4.98
C TYR A 224 -0.19 31.68 -5.15
N SER A 225 -0.90 32.75 -4.79
CA SER A 225 -2.37 32.85 -4.87
C SER A 225 -2.97 32.78 -6.29
N GLY A 226 -2.12 32.78 -7.33
CA GLY A 226 -2.51 32.45 -8.71
C GLY A 226 -2.20 31.00 -9.09
N CYS A 227 -2.23 30.09 -8.12
CA CYS A 227 -1.96 28.64 -8.23
C CYS A 227 -0.60 28.24 -8.88
N ARG A 228 0.34 29.18 -8.95
CA ARG A 228 1.71 28.93 -9.41
C ARG A 228 2.59 28.44 -8.27
N ILE A 229 3.39 27.41 -8.54
CA ILE A 229 4.36 26.84 -7.61
C ILE A 229 5.77 27.18 -8.10
N ALA A 230 6.56 27.87 -7.27
CA ALA A 230 7.99 28.10 -7.49
C ALA A 230 8.81 27.04 -6.75
N LEU A 231 9.74 26.40 -7.47
CA LEU A 231 10.72 25.47 -6.92
C LEU A 231 12.08 26.18 -6.85
N CYS A 232 12.58 26.35 -5.62
CA CYS A 232 13.72 27.22 -5.34
C CYS A 232 14.80 26.48 -4.53
N THR A 233 16.02 26.39 -5.06
CA THR A 233 17.16 25.78 -4.35
C THR A 233 17.81 26.78 -3.40
N ILE A 234 18.11 26.31 -2.18
CA ILE A 234 18.71 27.08 -1.08
C ILE A 234 20.22 26.81 -1.00
N GLY A 235 21.02 27.87 -0.87
CA GLY A 235 22.46 27.76 -0.68
C GLY A 235 22.88 27.00 0.59
N LYS A 236 24.13 26.50 0.61
CA LYS A 236 24.73 25.70 1.72
C LYS A 236 24.72 26.37 3.11
N LYS A 237 24.31 27.63 3.23
CA LYS A 237 24.23 28.42 4.48
C LYS A 237 22.85 28.46 5.13
N GLY A 238 21.82 27.87 4.51
CA GLY A 238 20.43 27.91 5.00
C GLY A 238 19.70 29.19 4.61
N LEU A 239 18.58 29.47 5.28
CA LEU A 239 17.63 30.54 4.90
C LEU A 239 18.21 31.96 5.10
N ARG A 240 19.33 32.10 5.83
CA ARG A 240 19.92 33.38 6.27
C ARG A 240 20.60 34.23 5.18
N GLN A 241 20.58 33.85 3.89
CA GLN A 241 21.11 34.70 2.79
C GLN A 241 20.10 34.79 1.63
N PRO A 242 19.38 35.92 1.44
CA PRO A 242 18.32 36.05 0.44
C PRO A 242 18.81 35.94 -1.01
N GLY A 243 20.03 36.41 -1.29
CA GLY A 243 20.69 36.23 -2.59
C GLY A 243 21.17 34.81 -2.90
N SER A 244 20.87 33.82 -2.04
CA SER A 244 21.26 32.41 -2.24
C SER A 244 20.10 31.45 -2.55
N THR A 245 18.85 31.95 -2.55
CA THR A 245 17.68 31.19 -3.02
C THR A 245 17.43 31.46 -4.49
N ARG A 246 17.73 30.49 -5.35
CA ARG A 246 17.51 30.58 -6.80
C ARG A 246 16.23 29.84 -7.18
N VAL A 247 15.30 30.50 -7.87
CA VAL A 247 14.20 29.80 -8.53
C VAL A 247 14.78 28.97 -9.68
N GLU A 248 14.59 27.66 -9.65
CA GLU A 248 15.05 26.75 -10.70
C GLU A 248 13.94 26.45 -11.70
N ARG A 249 12.70 26.26 -11.20
CA ARG A 249 11.56 25.89 -12.03
C ARG A 249 10.26 26.52 -11.51
N TRP A 250 9.34 26.75 -12.44
CA TRP A 250 7.94 27.06 -12.16
C TRP A 250 7.08 25.88 -12.59
N LEU A 251 6.10 25.53 -11.76
CA LEU A 251 5.02 24.61 -12.08
C LEU A 251 3.73 25.42 -12.04
N ASP A 252 3.16 25.70 -13.22
CA ASP A 252 1.86 26.33 -13.36
C ASP A 252 0.78 25.25 -13.14
N THR A 253 -0.14 25.49 -12.21
CA THR A 253 -1.36 24.68 -12.01
C THR A 253 -2.55 25.62 -11.91
N ASP A 254 -3.75 25.17 -12.29
CA ASP A 254 -4.94 26.02 -12.27
C ASP A 254 -5.58 26.14 -10.88
N ASP A 255 -5.30 25.20 -9.97
CA ASP A 255 -6.10 25.07 -8.74
C ASP A 255 -5.39 24.53 -7.48
N ALA A 256 -4.06 24.64 -7.39
CA ALA A 256 -3.30 24.24 -6.19
C ALA A 256 -3.64 25.05 -4.93
N MET A 257 -3.80 24.33 -3.81
CA MET A 257 -4.16 24.82 -2.46
C MET A 257 -3.04 24.60 -1.43
N CYS A 258 -2.32 23.48 -1.51
CA CYS A 258 -1.23 23.12 -0.58
C CYS A 258 -0.21 22.17 -1.24
N THR A 259 0.97 21.99 -0.64
CA THR A 259 2.04 21.10 -1.14
C THR A 259 2.58 20.17 -0.05
N SER A 260 3.16 19.03 -0.44
CA SER A 260 4.03 18.23 0.44
C SER A 260 5.14 17.48 -0.32
N VAL A 261 6.39 17.50 0.17
CA VAL A 261 7.57 16.94 -0.53
C VAL A 261 8.10 15.63 0.10
N ALA A 262 8.03 14.54 -0.67
CA ALA A 262 8.63 13.24 -0.37
C ALA A 262 10.15 13.27 -0.59
N SER A 263 10.87 13.76 0.41
CA SER A 263 12.30 14.07 0.32
C SER A 263 13.26 12.93 -0.10
N GLU A 264 12.88 11.66 0.04
CA GLU A 264 13.73 10.52 -0.32
C GLU A 264 13.39 9.93 -1.71
N GLN A 265 12.15 10.11 -2.17
CA GLN A 265 11.65 9.62 -3.47
C GLN A 265 11.68 10.69 -4.56
N GLN A 266 11.96 11.95 -4.21
CA GLN A 266 11.87 13.13 -5.09
C GLN A 266 10.44 13.48 -5.56
N ILE A 267 9.39 13.06 -4.85
CA ILE A 267 8.00 13.34 -5.25
C ILE A 267 7.49 14.63 -4.60
N LEU A 268 6.84 15.50 -5.39
CA LEU A 268 6.03 16.62 -4.92
C LEU A 268 4.55 16.24 -5.02
N ALA A 269 3.83 16.27 -3.90
CA ALA A 269 2.37 16.23 -3.87
C ALA A 269 1.79 17.65 -3.90
N VAL A 270 0.76 17.86 -4.72
CA VAL A 270 0.02 19.13 -4.84
C VAL A 270 -1.46 18.85 -4.58
N GLY A 271 -2.01 19.46 -3.52
CA GLY A 271 -3.42 19.36 -3.18
C GLY A 271 -4.24 20.38 -3.96
N CYS A 272 -5.30 19.94 -4.63
CA CYS A 272 -6.09 20.75 -5.56
C CYS A 272 -7.44 21.18 -4.95
N SER A 273 -7.99 22.29 -5.46
CA SER A 273 -9.33 22.76 -5.08
C SER A 273 -10.44 21.80 -5.52
N ARG A 274 -10.20 21.05 -6.62
CA ARG A 274 -10.99 19.92 -7.12
C ARG A 274 -10.99 18.67 -6.20
N GLY A 275 -10.50 18.78 -4.96
CA GLY A 275 -10.48 17.65 -4.00
C GLY A 275 -9.55 16.49 -4.38
N VAL A 276 -8.66 16.68 -5.35
CA VAL A 276 -7.67 15.67 -5.80
C VAL A 276 -6.26 16.03 -5.35
N VAL A 277 -5.34 15.06 -5.39
CA VAL A 277 -3.91 15.29 -5.16
C VAL A 277 -3.12 14.85 -6.39
N GLU A 278 -2.35 15.76 -6.99
CA GLU A 278 -1.50 15.49 -8.14
C GLU A 278 -0.05 15.26 -7.67
N LEU A 279 0.59 14.20 -8.15
CA LEU A 279 1.97 13.84 -7.81
C LEU A 279 2.90 14.14 -8.98
N TYR A 280 4.04 14.78 -8.71
CA TYR A 280 5.05 15.17 -9.70
C TYR A 280 6.45 14.68 -9.30
N ASP A 281 7.24 14.23 -10.27
CA ASP A 281 8.63 13.82 -10.05
C ASP A 281 9.58 15.03 -10.18
N LEU A 282 10.21 15.43 -9.08
CA LEU A 282 11.17 16.52 -9.06
C LEU A 282 12.45 16.19 -9.85
N ALA A 283 12.81 14.92 -9.97
CA ALA A 283 13.97 14.44 -10.73
C ALA A 283 13.71 14.47 -12.25
N GLU A 284 12.68 13.78 -12.75
CA GLU A 284 12.24 13.87 -14.16
C GLU A 284 11.50 15.19 -14.47
N ASN A 285 12.15 16.33 -14.23
CA ASN A 285 11.74 17.66 -14.70
C ASN A 285 10.29 18.08 -14.31
N THR A 286 9.78 17.68 -13.14
CA THR A 286 8.37 17.85 -12.71
C THR A 286 7.35 17.23 -13.68
N ARG A 287 7.69 16.07 -14.22
CA ARG A 287 6.74 15.19 -14.89
C ARG A 287 5.61 14.81 -13.93
N HIS A 288 4.36 14.94 -14.38
CA HIS A 288 3.20 14.41 -13.65
C HIS A 288 3.28 12.88 -13.63
N ILE A 289 3.15 12.30 -12.44
CA ILE A 289 3.22 10.86 -12.19
C ILE A 289 1.81 10.26 -12.21
N ARG A 290 0.87 10.86 -11.45
CA ARG A 290 -0.53 10.45 -11.32
C ARG A 290 -1.37 11.48 -10.56
N THR A 291 -2.68 11.29 -10.59
CA THR A 291 -3.63 11.98 -9.70
C THR A 291 -4.30 10.96 -8.78
N ILE A 292 -4.42 11.28 -7.49
CA ILE A 292 -5.10 10.50 -6.46
C ILE A 292 -6.41 11.21 -6.09
N SER A 293 -7.51 10.46 -5.96
CA SER A 293 -8.82 11.01 -5.60
C SER A 293 -9.68 9.96 -4.88
N LEU A 294 -10.77 10.40 -4.22
CA LEU A 294 -11.80 9.50 -3.70
C LEU A 294 -12.95 9.22 -4.71
N TYR A 295 -12.82 9.68 -5.96
CA TYR A 295 -13.86 9.57 -6.98
C TYR A 295 -14.17 8.10 -7.36
N ASP A 296 -13.14 7.24 -7.38
CA ASP A 296 -13.27 5.79 -7.60
C ASP A 296 -14.20 5.12 -6.56
N TRP A 297 -14.38 5.74 -5.40
CA TRP A 297 -15.26 5.28 -4.31
C TRP A 297 -16.58 6.07 -4.21
N GLY A 298 -16.92 6.84 -5.26
CA GLY A 298 -18.17 7.58 -5.36
C GLY A 298 -18.21 8.93 -4.64
N TYR A 299 -17.07 9.42 -4.12
CA TYR A 299 -17.01 10.71 -3.42
C TYR A 299 -16.59 11.84 -4.34
N SER A 300 -17.40 12.90 -4.34
CA SER A 300 -17.18 14.11 -5.13
C SER A 300 -16.51 15.22 -4.32
N VAL A 301 -16.18 16.33 -4.99
CA VAL A 301 -15.71 17.57 -4.35
C VAL A 301 -16.81 18.22 -3.48
N GLU A 302 -18.08 17.89 -3.73
CA GLU A 302 -19.22 18.36 -2.93
C GLU A 302 -19.28 17.62 -1.58
N ASP A 303 -18.82 16.37 -1.52
CA ASP A 303 -18.76 15.55 -0.30
C ASP A 303 -17.57 15.88 0.60
N THR A 304 -16.40 16.14 0.00
CA THR A 304 -15.11 16.27 0.71
C THR A 304 -14.61 17.70 0.79
N GLY A 305 -14.86 18.51 -0.24
CA GLY A 305 -14.31 19.86 -0.41
C GLY A 305 -12.91 19.89 -1.04
N PRO A 306 -12.27 21.07 -1.08
CA PRO A 306 -10.87 21.19 -1.50
C PRO A 306 -9.92 20.46 -0.54
N VAL A 307 -8.76 20.05 -1.03
CA VAL A 307 -7.70 19.50 -0.16
C VAL A 307 -7.18 20.62 0.76
N ALA A 308 -7.20 20.37 2.08
CA ALA A 308 -6.84 21.34 3.10
C ALA A 308 -5.39 21.15 3.58
N CYS A 309 -4.95 19.90 3.75
CA CYS A 309 -3.61 19.57 4.24
C CYS A 309 -3.12 18.21 3.71
N ILE A 310 -1.80 18.12 3.51
CA ILE A 310 -1.11 16.91 3.04
C ILE A 310 0.11 16.66 3.94
N SER A 311 0.39 15.40 4.28
CA SER A 311 1.58 15.03 5.07
C SER A 311 2.09 13.64 4.71
N TRP A 312 3.30 13.59 4.13
CA TRP A 312 4.07 12.35 3.95
C TRP A 312 4.46 11.75 5.30
N THR A 313 4.54 10.43 5.36
CA THR A 313 5.12 9.70 6.50
C THR A 313 6.63 10.00 6.65
N PRO A 314 7.25 9.75 7.83
CA PRO A 314 8.68 10.04 8.06
C PRO A 314 9.66 9.24 7.17
N ASP A 315 9.18 8.19 6.51
CA ASP A 315 9.89 7.38 5.51
C ASP A 315 9.41 7.63 4.07
N ASN A 316 8.48 8.56 3.87
CA ASN A 316 7.78 8.88 2.62
C ASN A 316 7.00 7.70 1.99
N CYS A 317 6.87 6.55 2.65
CA CYS A 317 6.20 5.36 2.10
C CYS A 317 4.66 5.44 2.09
N ALA A 318 4.05 6.49 2.65
CA ALA A 318 2.62 6.75 2.55
C ALA A 318 2.31 8.26 2.68
N LEU A 319 1.12 8.65 2.22
CA LEU A 319 0.66 10.04 2.12
C LEU A 319 -0.69 10.22 2.83
N ALA A 320 -0.73 11.03 3.88
CA ALA A 320 -1.98 11.46 4.51
C ALA A 320 -2.54 12.70 3.80
N VAL A 321 -3.84 12.71 3.54
CA VAL A 321 -4.58 13.77 2.84
C VAL A 321 -5.85 14.08 3.64
N GLY A 322 -6.00 15.34 4.08
CA GLY A 322 -7.20 15.85 4.75
C GLY A 322 -7.94 16.84 3.88
N TRP A 323 -9.26 16.71 3.77
CA TRP A 323 -10.12 17.61 3.01
C TRP A 323 -10.90 18.58 3.91
N LYS A 324 -11.27 19.72 3.34
CA LYS A 324 -11.80 20.86 4.10
C LYS A 324 -13.20 20.65 4.68
N PHE A 325 -14.09 19.91 4.02
CA PHE A 325 -15.47 19.73 4.47
C PHE A 325 -15.68 18.39 5.18
N ARG A 326 -14.97 17.34 4.77
CA ARG A 326 -15.13 16.01 5.36
C ARG A 326 -13.90 15.12 5.22
N GLY A 327 -13.45 14.57 6.34
CA GLY A 327 -12.66 13.36 6.40
C GLY A 327 -11.17 13.47 6.08
N LEU A 328 -10.53 12.30 6.20
CA LEU A 328 -9.09 12.05 6.10
C LEU A 328 -8.88 10.70 5.41
N THR A 329 -7.82 10.58 4.61
CA THR A 329 -7.41 9.31 3.98
C THR A 329 -5.89 9.22 3.94
N VAL A 330 -5.36 8.01 4.12
CA VAL A 330 -3.95 7.68 3.92
C VAL A 330 -3.82 6.78 2.69
N TRP A 331 -2.83 7.09 1.85
CA TRP A 331 -2.56 6.43 0.58
C TRP A 331 -1.15 5.85 0.56
N SER A 332 -0.91 4.77 -0.19
CA SER A 332 0.44 4.35 -0.56
C SER A 332 1.00 5.22 -1.68
N VAL A 333 2.29 5.06 -2.01
CA VAL A 333 2.90 5.73 -3.17
C VAL A 333 2.33 5.17 -4.48
N SER A 334 1.92 3.89 -4.49
CA SER A 334 1.18 3.27 -5.60
C SER A 334 -0.20 3.88 -5.84
N GLY A 335 -0.82 4.52 -4.83
CA GLY A 335 -2.18 5.07 -4.89
C GLY A 335 -3.25 4.17 -4.27
N CYS A 336 -2.85 3.09 -3.57
CA CYS A 336 -3.74 2.24 -2.79
C CYS A 336 -4.27 3.00 -1.56
N ARG A 337 -5.56 2.84 -1.27
CA ARG A 337 -6.24 3.46 -0.12
C ARG A 337 -5.99 2.66 1.16
N LEU A 338 -5.00 3.08 1.94
CA LEU A 338 -4.53 2.41 3.14
C LEU A 338 -5.42 2.62 4.38
N MET A 339 -6.08 3.78 4.48
CA MET A 339 -7.03 4.10 5.55
C MET A 339 -7.93 5.25 5.10
N CYS A 340 -9.21 5.23 5.44
CA CYS A 340 -10.14 6.33 5.18
C CYS A 340 -11.07 6.51 6.39
N THR A 341 -11.33 7.73 6.86
CA THR A 341 -12.33 7.96 7.92
C THR A 341 -13.76 7.96 7.38
N ILE A 342 -13.94 8.23 6.08
CA ILE A 342 -15.25 8.34 5.44
C ILE A 342 -15.89 6.95 5.30
N ARG A 343 -17.13 6.81 5.79
CA ARG A 343 -17.90 5.55 5.78
C ARG A 343 -17.98 4.91 4.38
N GLN A 344 -17.40 3.72 4.22
CA GLN A 344 -17.53 2.92 3.01
C GLN A 344 -18.98 2.39 2.85
N THR A 345 -19.73 2.91 1.87
CA THR A 345 -20.83 2.15 1.25
C THR A 345 -20.21 1.02 0.42
N GLY A 346 -20.18 -0.19 0.97
CA GLY A 346 -19.47 -1.32 0.38
C GLY A 346 -19.97 -1.69 -1.02
N SER A 347 -19.03 -2.02 -1.92
CA SER A 347 -19.26 -2.15 -3.38
C SER A 347 -20.38 -3.11 -3.79
N ASN A 348 -20.70 -4.12 -2.96
CA ASN A 348 -21.79 -5.08 -3.20
C ASN A 348 -23.17 -4.62 -2.67
N SER A 349 -23.31 -3.41 -2.14
CA SER A 349 -24.57 -2.89 -1.55
C SER A 349 -25.28 -1.91 -2.48
N ALA A 350 -26.02 -2.43 -3.47
CA ALA A 350 -26.85 -1.66 -4.41
C ALA A 350 -28.09 -1.00 -3.78
N SER A 351 -28.03 -0.63 -2.50
CA SER A 351 -29.09 0.05 -1.74
C SER A 351 -28.50 1.16 -0.87
N SER A 352 -28.43 2.36 -1.42
CA SER A 352 -28.04 3.57 -0.70
C SER A 352 -28.94 3.77 0.53
N PRO A 353 -28.42 3.72 1.76
CA PRO A 353 -29.21 4.11 2.92
C PRO A 353 -29.31 5.63 2.96
N MET A 354 -30.45 6.19 2.56
CA MET A 354 -30.79 7.57 2.94
C MET A 354 -30.77 7.65 4.47
N VAL A 355 -29.70 8.20 5.04
CA VAL A 355 -29.47 8.20 6.48
C VAL A 355 -30.54 9.06 7.16
N LYS A 356 -31.35 8.44 8.02
CA LYS A 356 -32.25 9.20 8.91
C LYS A 356 -31.40 10.12 9.78
N PRO A 357 -31.67 11.44 9.84
CA PRO A 357 -30.72 12.44 10.36
C PRO A 357 -30.41 12.33 11.87
N SER A 358 -31.05 11.43 12.60
CA SER A 358 -30.81 11.18 14.03
C SER A 358 -29.59 10.28 14.34
N ALA A 359 -28.85 9.80 13.34
CA ALA A 359 -27.78 8.79 13.50
C ALA A 359 -26.35 9.29 13.18
N LEU A 360 -26.15 10.60 12.99
CA LEU A 360 -24.94 11.19 12.37
C LEU A 360 -23.67 11.28 13.26
N LYS A 361 -23.67 10.74 14.48
CA LYS A 361 -22.62 11.00 15.50
C LYS A 361 -21.36 10.10 15.46
N PHE A 362 -21.13 9.36 14.37
CA PHE A 362 -20.19 8.22 14.38
C PHE A 362 -19.31 8.13 13.12
N GLU A 363 -18.61 9.21 12.79
CA GLU A 363 -17.55 9.24 11.76
C GLU A 363 -16.48 10.27 12.18
N PRO A 364 -15.17 9.95 12.16
CA PRO A 364 -14.12 10.91 12.54
C PRO A 364 -13.90 12.00 11.48
N LEU A 365 -13.72 13.25 11.93
CA LEU A 365 -13.44 14.41 11.07
C LEU A 365 -14.61 14.72 10.10
N MET A 366 -15.85 14.55 10.58
CA MET A 366 -17.08 14.81 9.82
C MET A 366 -17.21 16.27 9.40
N GLY A 367 -16.70 17.20 10.22
CA GLY A 367 -16.63 18.63 9.92
C GLY A 367 -15.29 19.08 9.31
N GLY A 368 -14.65 18.20 8.53
CA GLY A 368 -13.41 18.48 7.81
C GLY A 368 -12.14 18.33 8.64
N THR A 369 -10.99 18.40 7.97
CA THR A 369 -9.66 18.23 8.56
C THR A 369 -8.82 19.48 8.39
N SER A 370 -8.48 20.16 9.50
CA SER A 370 -7.74 21.43 9.47
C SER A 370 -6.22 21.26 9.52
N HIS A 371 -5.73 20.26 10.26
CA HIS A 371 -4.31 19.94 10.43
C HIS A 371 -4.09 18.44 10.54
N ILE A 372 -2.97 17.95 10.01
CA ILE A 372 -2.49 16.56 10.12
C ILE A 372 -0.99 16.51 10.36
N GLN A 373 -0.52 15.56 11.16
CA GLN A 373 0.90 15.39 11.50
C GLN A 373 1.21 13.95 11.94
N TRP A 374 2.18 13.30 11.29
CA TRP A 374 2.75 12.02 11.74
C TRP A 374 3.72 12.21 12.93
N ASP A 375 3.86 11.21 13.81
CA ASP A 375 4.96 11.15 14.77
C ASP A 375 6.31 10.79 14.12
N ASP A 376 7.42 10.98 14.83
CA ASP A 376 8.79 10.72 14.33
C ASP A 376 8.98 9.30 13.77
N ASN A 377 8.25 8.31 14.31
CA ASN A 377 8.32 6.90 13.91
C ASN A 377 7.16 6.49 13.00
N GLY A 378 6.17 7.35 12.73
CA GLY A 378 4.98 7.08 11.91
C GLY A 378 4.04 5.99 12.44
N TYR A 379 4.05 5.67 13.74
CA TYR A 379 3.05 4.79 14.36
C TYR A 379 1.77 5.54 14.77
N LYS A 380 1.76 6.87 14.74
CA LYS A 380 0.60 7.69 15.01
C LYS A 380 0.45 8.82 13.98
N LEU A 381 -0.78 9.02 13.54
CA LEU A 381 -1.22 10.21 12.81
C LEU A 381 -2.13 11.04 13.73
N PHE A 382 -1.73 12.27 14.00
CA PHE A 382 -2.53 13.24 14.74
C PHE A 382 -3.29 14.12 13.74
N ALA A 383 -4.58 14.37 14.00
CA ALA A 383 -5.44 15.21 13.17
C ALA A 383 -6.38 16.09 14.01
N VAL A 384 -6.81 17.22 13.46
CA VAL A 384 -7.78 18.15 14.10
C VAL A 384 -8.96 18.40 13.17
N GLU A 385 -10.18 18.39 13.74
CA GLU A 385 -11.44 18.63 13.04
C GLU A 385 -11.62 20.13 12.75
N GLU A 386 -11.94 20.54 11.51
CA GLU A 386 -12.05 21.97 11.15
C GLU A 386 -13.25 22.65 11.84
N SER A 387 -14.37 21.94 12.02
CA SER A 387 -15.54 22.45 12.75
C SER A 387 -15.48 22.27 14.28
N LEU A 388 -14.50 21.55 14.83
CA LEU A 388 -14.46 21.20 16.26
C LEU A 388 -13.01 21.06 16.76
N SER A 389 -12.37 22.20 17.01
CA SER A 389 -10.97 22.27 17.43
C SER A 389 -10.71 21.93 18.92
N GLU A 390 -11.73 21.53 19.68
CA GLU A 390 -11.64 21.14 21.11
C GLU A 390 -10.77 19.90 21.40
N ARG A 391 -10.26 19.21 20.36
CA ARG A 391 -9.54 17.93 20.50
C ARG A 391 -8.59 17.65 19.34
N VAL A 392 -7.52 16.94 19.65
CA VAL A 392 -6.66 16.27 18.65
C VAL A 392 -7.02 14.78 18.63
N LEU A 393 -7.37 14.25 17.47
CA LEU A 393 -7.58 12.81 17.26
C LEU A 393 -6.26 12.14 16.88
N ALA A 394 -5.88 11.08 17.58
CA ALA A 394 -4.71 10.27 17.26
C ALA A 394 -5.12 8.87 16.76
N PHE A 395 -4.73 8.54 15.53
CA PHE A 395 -4.95 7.24 14.91
C PHE A 395 -3.67 6.40 15.03
N SER A 396 -3.78 5.18 15.59
CA SER A 396 -2.66 4.23 15.67
C SER A 396 -2.48 3.46 14.37
N PHE A 397 -1.25 3.38 13.88
CA PHE A 397 -0.89 2.66 12.64
C PHE A 397 0.09 1.52 12.92
N ALA A 398 -0.15 0.37 12.28
CA ALA A 398 0.81 -0.72 12.14
C ALA A 398 1.43 -0.68 10.74
N LYS A 399 2.64 -1.21 10.62
CA LYS A 399 3.45 -1.12 9.40
C LYS A 399 3.97 -2.45 8.93
N CYS A 400 4.14 -2.57 7.62
CA CYS A 400 5.10 -3.51 7.04
C CYS A 400 6.20 -2.70 6.35
N CYS A 401 7.46 -3.08 6.57
CA CYS A 401 8.64 -2.45 5.98
C CYS A 401 9.40 -3.40 5.03
N PRO A 402 8.83 -3.88 3.90
CA PRO A 402 9.63 -4.56 2.87
C PRO A 402 10.70 -3.64 2.28
N ASN A 403 10.45 -2.32 2.33
CA ASN A 403 11.20 -1.27 1.67
C ASN A 403 12.14 -0.49 2.61
N ARG A 404 12.83 -1.20 3.51
CA ARG A 404 13.97 -0.63 4.22
C ARG A 404 15.23 -1.46 4.14
N GLY A 405 15.22 -2.54 3.37
CA GLY A 405 16.38 -3.36 3.03
C GLY A 405 17.05 -4.11 4.19
N LEU A 406 16.91 -3.67 5.44
CA LEU A 406 17.68 -4.15 6.59
C LEU A 406 16.95 -5.22 7.41
N SER A 407 15.77 -5.69 6.97
CA SER A 407 15.05 -6.84 7.54
C SER A 407 14.58 -7.77 6.42
N GLY A 408 14.93 -9.05 6.53
CA GLY A 408 14.73 -10.05 5.47
C GLY A 408 13.43 -10.86 5.60
N THR A 409 13.19 -11.71 4.59
CA THR A 409 12.20 -12.82 4.54
C THR A 409 10.86 -12.64 5.27
N THR A 410 9.84 -12.21 4.54
CA THR A 410 8.40 -12.24 4.94
C THR A 410 7.58 -13.31 4.20
N TYR A 411 8.23 -14.30 3.58
CA TYR A 411 7.55 -15.36 2.82
C TYR A 411 6.80 -16.36 3.70
N SER A 412 7.30 -16.62 4.92
CA SER A 412 6.70 -17.59 5.85
C SER A 412 5.52 -17.03 6.65
N HIS A 413 5.46 -15.71 6.86
CA HIS A 413 4.35 -15.01 7.53
C HIS A 413 4.22 -13.57 7.04
N GLN A 414 2.99 -13.14 6.78
CA GLN A 414 2.68 -11.74 6.53
C GLN A 414 2.51 -11.01 7.88
N VAL A 415 3.47 -10.15 8.20
CA VAL A 415 3.61 -9.50 9.50
C VAL A 415 3.52 -7.99 9.37
N LEU A 416 2.66 -7.38 10.18
CA LEU A 416 2.64 -5.96 10.48
C LEU A 416 3.13 -5.74 11.92
N TYR A 417 3.71 -4.57 12.21
CA TYR A 417 4.07 -4.19 13.58
C TYR A 417 3.72 -2.73 13.86
N GLY A 418 3.13 -2.50 15.04
CA GLY A 418 2.84 -1.18 15.60
C GLY A 418 3.86 -0.80 16.68
N GLU A 419 3.55 0.23 17.46
CA GLU A 419 4.49 0.75 18.48
C GLU A 419 4.76 -0.22 19.64
N ASP A 420 3.81 -1.10 19.96
CA ASP A 420 3.77 -1.97 21.15
C ASP A 420 3.41 -3.44 20.87
N ARG A 421 3.08 -3.77 19.61
CA ARG A 421 2.49 -5.07 19.23
C ARG A 421 2.79 -5.45 17.79
N ILE A 422 2.58 -6.72 17.50
CA ILE A 422 2.69 -7.33 16.18
C ILE A 422 1.30 -7.78 15.74
N LEU A 423 0.94 -7.54 14.48
CA LEU A 423 -0.26 -8.08 13.86
C LEU A 423 0.18 -9.16 12.88
N LEU A 424 -0.14 -10.41 13.20
CA LEU A 424 0.23 -11.58 12.42
C LEU A 424 -0.98 -12.03 11.59
N VAL A 425 -0.85 -12.12 10.27
CA VAL A 425 -1.86 -12.81 9.46
C VAL A 425 -1.64 -14.31 9.59
N GLN A 426 -2.71 -15.05 9.92
CA GLN A 426 -2.72 -16.51 10.00
C GLN A 426 -4.08 -17.05 9.54
N PRO A 427 -4.16 -18.25 8.95
CA PRO A 427 -5.45 -18.94 8.80
C PRO A 427 -6.02 -19.30 10.18
N ASP A 428 -7.35 -19.39 10.24
CA ASP A 428 -8.12 -19.92 11.37
C ASP A 428 -8.49 -21.39 11.14
N ASP A 429 -9.18 -22.04 12.09
CA ASP A 429 -9.62 -23.45 11.99
C ASP A 429 -10.57 -23.75 10.79
N ALA A 430 -10.96 -22.73 10.02
CA ALA A 430 -11.80 -22.79 8.82
C ALA A 430 -11.09 -22.26 7.55
N ASP A 431 -9.75 -22.21 7.54
CA ASP A 431 -8.87 -21.64 6.50
C ASP A 431 -9.08 -20.14 6.15
N GLU A 432 -10.07 -19.47 6.75
CA GLU A 432 -10.22 -18.02 6.68
C GLU A 432 -9.00 -17.29 7.28
N LEU A 433 -8.42 -16.34 6.54
CA LEU A 433 -7.34 -15.49 7.05
C LEU A 433 -7.86 -14.54 8.13
N LYS A 434 -7.19 -14.49 9.28
CA LYS A 434 -7.47 -13.58 10.40
C LYS A 434 -6.18 -12.95 10.92
N ILE A 435 -6.30 -11.83 11.62
CA ILE A 435 -5.17 -11.10 12.18
C ILE A 435 -5.10 -11.28 13.70
N LEU A 436 -4.00 -11.88 14.16
CA LEU A 436 -3.70 -12.08 15.57
C LEU A 436 -2.87 -10.92 16.12
N HIS A 437 -3.39 -10.24 17.15
CA HIS A 437 -2.69 -9.17 17.85
C HIS A 437 -1.76 -9.74 18.95
N LEU A 438 -0.47 -9.85 18.66
CA LEU A 438 0.58 -10.27 19.59
C LEU A 438 1.20 -9.05 20.29
N ASN A 439 0.74 -8.75 21.50
CA ASN A 439 1.31 -7.67 22.33
C ASN A 439 2.74 -8.03 22.80
N VAL A 440 3.69 -7.11 22.68
CA VAL A 440 5.08 -7.31 23.13
C VAL A 440 5.14 -7.20 24.68
N PRO A 441 5.91 -8.04 25.40
CA PRO A 441 5.91 -8.05 26.85
C PRO A 441 6.34 -6.71 27.47
N ILE A 442 5.60 -6.28 28.49
CA ILE A 442 5.84 -5.02 29.23
C ILE A 442 7.27 -4.96 29.80
N SER A 443 7.84 -6.10 30.21
CA SER A 443 9.23 -6.23 30.68
C SER A 443 10.28 -5.76 29.67
N TYR A 444 10.03 -5.93 28.37
CA TYR A 444 10.94 -5.51 27.30
C TYR A 444 10.56 -4.12 26.77
N ILE A 445 9.29 -3.92 26.38
CA ILE A 445 8.88 -2.67 25.70
C ILE A 445 8.95 -1.44 26.62
N SER A 446 8.91 -1.61 27.96
CA SER A 446 9.01 -0.47 28.90
C SER A 446 10.38 0.23 28.90
N GLN A 447 11.43 -0.40 28.38
CA GLN A 447 12.74 0.22 28.14
C GLN A 447 13.04 0.38 26.65
N ASN A 448 12.57 -0.57 25.83
CA ASN A 448 12.96 -0.69 24.42
C ASN A 448 11.92 -0.15 23.41
N TRP A 449 11.01 0.72 23.83
CA TRP A 449 9.99 1.32 22.96
C TRP A 449 10.56 2.32 21.92
N PRO A 450 10.04 2.33 20.68
CA PRO A 450 9.02 1.44 20.11
C PRO A 450 9.64 0.16 19.52
N VAL A 451 8.80 -0.78 19.08
CA VAL A 451 9.23 -1.81 18.10
C VAL A 451 9.77 -1.13 16.84
N LEU A 452 10.86 -1.64 16.25
CA LEU A 452 11.48 -1.07 15.04
C LEU A 452 11.68 -2.12 13.93
N HIS A 453 12.05 -3.34 14.29
CA HIS A 453 12.33 -4.43 13.36
C HIS A 453 11.65 -5.72 13.82
N VAL A 454 11.05 -6.45 12.87
CA VAL A 454 10.49 -7.79 13.08
C VAL A 454 10.86 -8.65 11.89
N VAL A 455 11.29 -9.89 12.14
CA VAL A 455 11.57 -10.89 11.10
C VAL A 455 11.00 -12.25 11.52
N ALA A 456 10.41 -12.96 10.56
CA ALA A 456 9.95 -14.33 10.73
C ALA A 456 11.07 -15.32 10.39
N SER A 457 11.10 -16.46 11.08
CA SER A 457 11.99 -17.56 10.74
C SER A 457 11.56 -18.26 9.45
N ASN A 458 12.51 -18.91 8.76
CA ASN A 458 12.25 -19.58 7.49
C ASN A 458 11.30 -20.78 7.59
N ASP A 459 11.20 -21.39 8.78
CA ASP A 459 10.24 -22.45 9.14
C ASP A 459 8.87 -21.89 9.59
N GLY A 460 8.69 -20.56 9.61
CA GLY A 460 7.47 -19.86 10.06
C GLY A 460 7.12 -20.04 11.55
N MET A 461 7.93 -20.75 12.33
CA MET A 461 7.52 -21.17 13.67
C MET A 461 8.02 -20.22 14.79
N TYR A 462 8.77 -19.17 14.44
CA TYR A 462 9.40 -18.23 15.36
C TYR A 462 9.42 -16.80 14.77
N LEU A 463 9.36 -15.78 15.63
CA LEU A 463 9.64 -14.36 15.28
C LEU A 463 10.83 -13.85 16.09
N ALA A 464 11.66 -12.98 15.51
CA ALA A 464 12.54 -12.09 16.26
C ALA A 464 11.98 -10.66 16.22
N VAL A 465 12.04 -9.97 17.35
CA VAL A 465 11.44 -8.65 17.57
C VAL A 465 12.48 -7.75 18.22
N ALA A 466 12.83 -6.64 17.58
CA ALA A 466 13.76 -5.65 18.12
C ALA A 466 13.10 -4.26 18.16
N GLY A 467 13.22 -3.62 19.31
CA GLY A 467 12.82 -2.22 19.53
C GLY A 467 14.01 -1.28 19.42
N SER A 468 14.03 -0.22 20.25
CA SER A 468 15.14 0.75 20.27
C SER A 468 16.46 0.14 20.73
N HIS A 469 16.42 -0.84 21.65
CA HIS A 469 17.59 -1.64 22.07
C HIS A 469 17.20 -3.12 22.22
N GLY A 470 18.19 -4.01 22.13
CA GLY A 470 18.04 -5.45 22.31
C GLY A 470 17.17 -6.15 21.27
N LEU A 471 16.82 -7.40 21.58
CA LEU A 471 15.81 -8.17 20.87
C LEU A 471 15.21 -9.26 21.77
N VAL A 472 14.00 -9.69 21.45
CA VAL A 472 13.32 -10.86 22.03
C VAL A 472 12.86 -11.81 20.93
N LEU A 473 12.75 -13.10 21.23
CA LEU A 473 12.17 -14.08 20.31
C LEU A 473 10.78 -14.51 20.78
N TYR A 474 9.87 -14.75 19.84
CA TYR A 474 8.59 -15.41 20.09
C TYR A 474 8.57 -16.77 19.42
N ASP A 475 8.17 -17.80 20.15
CA ASP A 475 7.90 -19.15 19.64
C ASP A 475 6.39 -19.28 19.42
N LEU A 476 5.94 -19.33 18.15
CA LEU A 476 4.51 -19.38 17.82
C LEU A 476 3.88 -20.69 18.30
N ARG A 477 4.58 -21.81 18.14
CA ARG A 477 4.10 -23.16 18.49
C ARG A 477 3.86 -23.28 19.99
N ASN A 478 4.81 -22.82 20.80
CA ASN A 478 4.74 -22.87 22.26
C ASN A 478 4.07 -21.63 22.88
N LYS A 479 3.73 -20.63 22.07
CA LYS A 479 3.19 -19.31 22.46
C LYS A 479 3.99 -18.62 23.57
N ARG A 480 5.32 -18.73 23.52
CA ARG A 480 6.26 -18.26 24.57
C ARG A 480 7.25 -17.23 24.05
N TRP A 481 7.52 -16.22 24.88
CA TRP A 481 8.60 -15.25 24.68
C TRP A 481 9.92 -15.73 25.30
N ARG A 482 11.04 -15.37 24.66
CA ARG A 482 12.41 -15.58 25.12
C ARG A 482 13.13 -14.22 25.10
N PHE A 483 13.71 -13.87 26.25
CA PHE A 483 14.40 -12.61 26.48
C PHE A 483 15.91 -12.79 26.38
N PHE A 484 16.66 -11.68 26.40
CA PHE A 484 18.11 -11.69 26.60
C PHE A 484 18.45 -12.18 28.02
N GLY A 485 19.56 -12.91 28.18
CA GLY A 485 20.00 -13.42 29.49
C GLY A 485 20.52 -12.33 30.44
N ASP A 486 21.04 -11.23 29.87
CA ASP A 486 21.65 -10.11 30.59
C ASP A 486 21.12 -8.77 30.04
N VAL A 487 20.36 -8.05 30.86
CA VAL A 487 19.78 -6.75 30.51
C VAL A 487 20.87 -5.71 30.19
N THR A 488 22.06 -5.80 30.81
CA THR A 488 23.17 -4.89 30.52
C THR A 488 23.83 -5.16 29.17
N GLN A 489 23.59 -6.33 28.57
CA GLN A 489 23.98 -6.61 27.19
C GLN A 489 22.86 -6.23 26.21
N GLU A 490 21.61 -6.50 26.57
CA GLU A 490 20.42 -6.08 25.81
C GLU A 490 20.47 -4.58 25.49
N GLN A 491 20.70 -3.74 26.51
CA GLN A 491 20.80 -2.29 26.36
C GLN A 491 22.05 -1.79 25.59
N LYS A 492 23.03 -2.66 25.30
CA LYS A 492 24.20 -2.35 24.45
C LYS A 492 23.98 -2.66 22.98
N ILE A 493 22.91 -3.39 22.64
CA ILE A 493 22.57 -3.74 21.26
C ILE A 493 21.60 -2.68 20.73
N GLN A 494 22.06 -1.79 19.86
CA GLN A 494 21.18 -0.87 19.15
C GLN A 494 20.92 -1.40 17.73
N CYS A 495 19.87 -2.21 17.60
CA CYS A 495 19.47 -2.83 16.33
C CYS A 495 19.13 -1.76 15.27
N LYS A 496 19.71 -1.90 14.08
CA LYS A 496 19.40 -1.14 12.86
C LYS A 496 18.87 -2.02 11.72
N GLY A 497 18.90 -3.33 11.92
CA GLY A 497 18.51 -4.35 10.95
C GLY A 497 18.54 -5.73 11.60
N LEU A 498 17.69 -6.62 11.10
CA LEU A 498 17.38 -7.90 11.72
C LEU A 498 17.02 -8.94 10.66
N LEU A 499 17.90 -9.92 10.45
CA LEU A 499 17.75 -10.99 9.47
C LEU A 499 17.65 -12.35 10.19
N TRP A 500 17.07 -13.34 9.54
CA TRP A 500 17.00 -14.71 10.06
C TRP A 500 17.55 -15.70 9.03
N MET A 501 18.44 -16.60 9.48
CA MET A 501 19.09 -17.60 8.63
C MET A 501 19.05 -18.97 9.32
N ARG A 502 18.25 -19.91 8.79
CA ARG A 502 18.04 -21.26 9.38
C ARG A 502 17.66 -21.21 10.88
N LYS A 503 18.59 -21.55 11.79
CA LYS A 503 18.42 -21.51 13.26
C LYS A 503 19.19 -20.34 13.92
N ILE A 504 19.60 -19.33 13.16
CA ILE A 504 20.44 -18.21 13.60
C ILE A 504 19.71 -16.88 13.34
N VAL A 505 19.75 -15.98 14.31
CA VAL A 505 19.26 -14.59 14.21
C VAL A 505 20.46 -13.68 14.02
N ILE A 506 20.42 -12.82 13.01
CA ILE A 506 21.52 -11.94 12.63
C ILE A 506 21.09 -10.50 12.91
N VAL A 507 21.76 -9.85 13.84
CA VAL A 507 21.47 -8.47 14.26
C VAL A 507 22.52 -7.55 13.66
N CYS A 508 22.09 -6.56 12.86
CA CYS A 508 22.92 -5.40 12.54
C CYS A 508 22.87 -4.45 13.73
N ASN A 509 23.97 -4.41 14.48
CA ASN A 509 24.17 -3.59 15.66
C ASN A 509 24.95 -2.31 15.29
N TYR A 510 24.52 -1.17 15.81
CA TYR A 510 25.30 0.06 15.78
C TYR A 510 25.99 0.29 17.13
N VAL A 511 27.31 0.45 17.11
CA VAL A 511 28.14 0.63 18.29
C VAL A 511 28.46 2.11 18.45
N GLU A 512 27.73 2.79 19.33
CA GLU A 512 27.84 4.24 19.54
C GLU A 512 29.25 4.69 19.94
N SER A 513 29.95 3.91 20.78
CA SER A 513 31.29 4.26 21.28
C SER A 513 32.40 4.25 20.22
N SER A 514 32.19 3.57 19.09
CA SER A 514 33.10 3.55 17.94
C SER A 514 32.51 4.23 16.70
N ASN A 515 31.21 4.57 16.69
CA ASN A 515 30.45 4.99 15.50
C ASN A 515 30.57 3.98 14.34
N THR A 516 30.57 2.67 14.64
CA THR A 516 30.69 1.59 13.64
C THR A 516 29.51 0.63 13.69
N TYR A 517 29.35 -0.17 12.63
CA TYR A 517 28.28 -1.15 12.46
C TYR A 517 28.85 -2.56 12.43
N GLU A 518 28.21 -3.51 13.11
CA GLU A 518 28.62 -4.91 13.16
C GLU A 518 27.43 -5.85 12.95
N LEU A 519 27.68 -7.06 12.44
CA LEU A 519 26.72 -8.17 12.45
C LEU A 519 27.03 -9.09 13.63
N LEU A 520 26.01 -9.34 14.46
CA LEU A 520 26.04 -10.28 15.57
C LEU A 520 25.20 -11.51 15.23
N PHE A 521 25.77 -12.70 15.34
CA PHE A 521 25.14 -13.97 14.97
C PHE A 521 24.73 -14.74 16.23
N PHE A 522 23.46 -14.68 16.60
CA PHE A 522 22.92 -15.36 17.79
C PHE A 522 22.19 -16.67 17.42
N PRO A 523 22.37 -17.76 18.18
CA PRO A 523 21.61 -18.98 17.99
C PRO A 523 20.18 -18.80 18.52
N ARG A 524 19.19 -19.30 17.79
CA ARG A 524 17.76 -19.32 18.19
C ARG A 524 17.52 -19.82 19.62
N TYR A 525 18.37 -20.71 20.13
CA TYR A 525 18.19 -21.33 21.44
C TYR A 525 18.65 -20.49 22.63
N HIS A 526 19.54 -19.49 22.46
CA HIS A 526 20.06 -18.68 23.57
C HIS A 526 20.48 -17.27 23.13
N LEU A 527 20.08 -16.24 23.88
CA LEU A 527 20.37 -14.82 23.61
C LEU A 527 21.24 -14.22 24.72
N ASP A 528 22.55 -14.26 24.52
CA ASP A 528 23.61 -13.74 25.38
C ASP A 528 24.88 -13.62 24.52
N TYR A 529 25.81 -12.72 24.83
CA TYR A 529 27.15 -12.73 24.25
C TYR A 529 27.91 -14.02 24.58
N SER A 530 27.58 -14.72 25.68
CA SER A 530 28.13 -16.05 25.98
C SER A 530 27.80 -17.11 24.92
N SER A 531 26.72 -16.92 24.14
CA SER A 531 26.30 -17.81 23.06
C SER A 531 26.46 -17.20 21.65
N LEU A 532 27.18 -16.08 21.52
CA LEU A 532 27.41 -15.41 20.23
C LEU A 532 28.27 -16.29 19.31
N LEU A 533 27.74 -16.71 18.17
CA LEU A 533 28.42 -17.61 17.22
C LEU A 533 29.54 -16.91 16.43
N TYR A 534 29.32 -15.64 16.10
CA TYR A 534 30.26 -14.83 15.31
C TYR A 534 29.96 -13.33 15.44
N ARG A 535 30.97 -12.52 15.14
CA ARG A 535 30.89 -11.06 15.04
C ARG A 535 31.66 -10.59 13.80
N LYS A 536 31.00 -9.84 12.91
CA LYS A 536 31.62 -9.24 11.71
C LYS A 536 31.52 -7.72 11.78
N GLN A 537 32.65 -7.03 11.80
CA GLN A 537 32.68 -5.58 11.56
C GLN A 537 32.30 -5.29 10.10
N LEU A 538 31.38 -4.35 9.89
CA LEU A 538 30.98 -3.83 8.58
C LEU A 538 31.78 -2.56 8.22
N LEU A 539 31.86 -2.24 6.93
CA LEU A 539 32.64 -1.09 6.43
C LEU A 539 32.02 0.27 6.77
N GLY A 540 30.70 0.31 6.94
CA GLY A 540 29.94 1.51 7.26
C GLY A 540 28.49 1.17 7.58
N ARG A 541 27.61 2.18 7.52
CA ARG A 541 26.16 1.97 7.64
C ARG A 541 25.67 1.16 6.42
N PRO A 542 25.05 -0.02 6.59
CA PRO A 542 24.45 -0.73 5.47
C PRO A 542 23.18 -0.02 4.98
N ILE A 543 22.89 -0.17 3.68
CA ILE A 543 21.65 0.31 3.04
C ILE A 543 20.64 -0.84 2.94
N VAL A 544 21.06 -1.97 2.36
CA VAL A 544 20.27 -3.19 2.17
C VAL A 544 21.06 -4.40 2.69
N MET A 545 20.37 -5.38 3.25
CA MET A 545 20.91 -6.70 3.59
C MET A 545 19.85 -7.79 3.37
N ASP A 546 20.18 -8.85 2.63
CA ASP A 546 19.27 -9.98 2.40
C ASP A 546 19.94 -11.32 2.70
N VAL A 547 19.13 -12.37 2.89
CA VAL A 547 19.59 -13.72 3.21
C VAL A 547 18.98 -14.72 2.24
N PHE A 548 19.83 -15.47 1.54
CA PHE A 548 19.43 -16.54 0.65
C PHE A 548 20.25 -17.80 0.94
N GLN A 549 19.58 -18.85 1.44
CA GLN A 549 20.21 -20.11 1.86
C GLN A 549 21.31 -19.89 2.92
N ASP A 550 22.59 -19.95 2.52
CA ASP A 550 23.78 -19.67 3.36
C ASP A 550 24.54 -18.40 2.92
N TYR A 551 23.98 -17.61 2.01
CA TYR A 551 24.54 -16.35 1.53
C TYR A 551 23.86 -15.15 2.18
N ILE A 552 24.67 -14.18 2.62
CA ILE A 552 24.24 -12.89 3.14
C ILE A 552 24.73 -11.81 2.18
N LEU A 553 23.80 -11.00 1.70
CA LEU A 553 24.07 -9.76 0.96
C LEU A 553 24.13 -8.59 1.93
N VAL A 554 25.04 -7.65 1.72
CA VAL A 554 25.13 -6.35 2.43
C VAL A 554 25.55 -5.27 1.44
N THR A 555 24.89 -4.10 1.45
CA THR A 555 25.28 -2.97 0.58
C THR A 555 25.61 -1.70 1.35
N TYR A 556 26.46 -0.86 0.77
CA TYR A 556 26.92 0.41 1.33
C TYR A 556 26.80 1.57 0.31
N SER A 557 26.93 2.81 0.81
CA SER A 557 26.98 4.02 -0.02
C SER A 557 28.42 4.30 -0.47
N PRO A 558 28.70 4.61 -1.76
CA PRO A 558 27.75 5.05 -2.80
C PRO A 558 26.87 3.93 -3.36
N PHE A 559 27.45 2.85 -3.89
CA PHE A 559 26.73 1.59 -4.16
C PHE A 559 27.70 0.41 -4.25
N ASP A 560 28.20 -0.01 -3.08
CA ASP A 560 29.04 -1.20 -2.95
C ASP A 560 28.19 -2.39 -2.49
N VAL A 561 28.45 -3.59 -3.03
CA VAL A 561 27.73 -4.84 -2.73
C VAL A 561 28.73 -5.90 -2.26
N HIS A 562 28.55 -6.38 -1.04
CA HIS A 562 29.36 -7.45 -0.45
C HIS A 562 28.48 -8.67 -0.23
N ILE A 563 28.97 -9.83 -0.67
CA ILE A 563 28.31 -11.12 -0.46
C ILE A 563 29.21 -11.97 0.44
N TYR A 564 28.66 -12.43 1.55
CA TYR A 564 29.31 -13.34 2.48
C TYR A 564 28.64 -14.71 2.42
N HIS A 565 29.43 -15.78 2.42
CA HIS A 565 28.97 -17.16 2.56
C HIS A 565 29.20 -17.63 4.01
N VAL A 566 28.19 -18.29 4.59
CA VAL A 566 28.19 -18.73 5.99
C VAL A 566 28.26 -20.25 6.09
N VAL A 567 29.36 -20.78 6.63
CA VAL A 567 29.52 -22.21 6.89
C VAL A 567 29.43 -22.46 8.40
N VAL A 568 28.39 -23.17 8.83
CA VAL A 568 28.21 -23.60 10.22
C VAL A 568 28.76 -25.02 10.39
N SER A 569 29.71 -25.20 11.31
CA SER A 569 30.31 -26.48 11.65
C SER A 569 29.77 -26.98 13.00
N GLY A 570 29.17 -28.17 13.03
CA GLY A 570 28.53 -28.75 14.22
C GLY A 570 27.05 -28.39 14.35
N GLU A 571 26.31 -29.12 15.20
CA GLU A 571 24.87 -28.91 15.34
C GLU A 571 24.54 -27.61 16.11
N LEU A 572 23.53 -26.89 15.64
CA LEU A 572 22.89 -25.77 16.34
C LEU A 572 21.91 -26.30 17.40
N SER A 573 22.46 -26.71 18.55
CA SER A 573 21.72 -27.19 19.73
C SER A 573 22.29 -26.62 21.05
N PRO A 574 21.55 -26.61 22.17
CA PRO A 574 22.08 -26.19 23.48
C PRO A 574 23.18 -27.08 24.07
N ALA A 575 23.38 -28.30 23.54
CA ALA A 575 24.35 -29.28 24.04
C ALA A 575 25.65 -29.33 23.21
N SER A 576 25.75 -28.51 22.16
CA SER A 576 26.86 -28.48 21.21
C SER A 576 27.44 -27.07 21.09
N ASN A 577 28.72 -26.99 20.73
CA ASN A 577 29.43 -25.74 20.47
C ASN A 577 29.64 -25.56 18.95
N PRO A 578 28.62 -25.11 18.19
CA PRO A 578 28.74 -24.89 16.76
C PRO A 578 29.68 -23.71 16.46
N VAL A 579 30.53 -23.87 15.46
CA VAL A 579 31.48 -22.84 15.00
C VAL A 579 31.03 -22.28 13.66
N LEU A 580 30.79 -20.98 13.59
CA LEU A 580 30.39 -20.27 12.38
C LEU A 580 31.63 -19.67 11.70
N LYS A 581 31.84 -20.01 10.42
CA LYS A 581 32.86 -19.41 9.55
C LYS A 581 32.16 -18.52 8.52
N LEU A 582 32.66 -17.29 8.37
CA LEU A 582 32.15 -16.31 7.41
C LEU A 582 33.25 -16.02 6.38
N SER A 583 32.99 -16.29 5.10
CA SER A 583 33.91 -15.99 4.00
C SER A 583 33.30 -14.96 3.05
N THR A 584 34.04 -13.90 2.73
CA THR A 584 33.71 -13.02 1.60
C THR A 584 33.75 -13.83 0.30
N LEU A 585 32.73 -13.67 -0.53
CA LEU A 585 32.52 -14.41 -1.78
C LEU A 585 32.59 -13.50 -3.01
N ARG A 586 31.98 -12.30 -2.95
CA ARG A 586 32.16 -11.21 -3.93
C ARG A 586 32.11 -9.86 -3.22
N GLU A 587 32.88 -8.90 -3.74
CA GLU A 587 32.79 -7.48 -3.38
C GLU A 587 32.77 -6.69 -4.70
N LEU A 588 31.66 -6.00 -4.97
CA LEU A 588 31.39 -5.28 -6.23
C LEU A 588 31.17 -3.81 -5.92
N SER A 589 31.87 -2.90 -6.59
CA SER A 589 31.62 -1.45 -6.49
C SER A 589 30.96 -0.97 -7.79
N ILE A 590 29.69 -0.60 -7.72
CA ILE A 590 28.87 -0.32 -8.90
C ILE A 590 28.81 1.20 -9.11
N MET A 591 29.62 1.69 -10.04
CA MET A 591 29.78 3.11 -10.38
C MET A 591 28.57 3.68 -11.15
N SER A 592 27.39 3.62 -10.53
CA SER A 592 26.11 4.04 -11.10
C SER A 592 25.64 5.39 -10.50
N PRO A 593 25.22 6.37 -11.31
CA PRO A 593 24.66 7.64 -10.83
C PRO A 593 23.18 7.53 -10.39
N LYS A 594 22.60 6.33 -10.42
CA LYS A 594 21.18 6.09 -10.08
C LYS A 594 20.89 6.30 -8.58
N SER A 595 19.61 6.49 -8.28
CA SER A 595 19.12 6.60 -6.89
C SER A 595 19.40 5.33 -6.07
N PRO A 596 19.65 5.42 -4.75
CA PRO A 596 20.14 4.30 -3.94
C PRO A 596 19.14 3.13 -3.86
N PRO A 597 19.63 1.90 -3.61
CA PRO A 597 18.77 0.73 -3.45
C PRO A 597 17.95 0.80 -2.16
N VAL A 598 16.70 0.34 -2.24
CA VAL A 598 15.71 0.25 -1.15
C VAL A 598 15.54 -1.18 -0.67
N SER A 599 15.57 -2.11 -1.62
CA SER A 599 15.44 -3.55 -1.39
C SER A 599 16.15 -4.27 -2.52
N MET A 600 16.81 -5.38 -2.20
CA MET A 600 17.53 -6.22 -3.15
C MET A 600 17.36 -7.67 -2.73
N ARG A 601 17.16 -8.58 -3.69
CA ARG A 601 17.04 -10.02 -3.41
C ARG A 601 17.68 -10.87 -4.49
N PHE A 602 18.31 -11.96 -4.09
CA PHE A 602 18.88 -12.93 -5.03
C PHE A 602 17.80 -13.58 -5.90
N ILE A 603 18.10 -13.79 -7.18
CA ILE A 603 17.26 -14.56 -8.11
C ILE A 603 17.78 -16.01 -8.10
N PRO A 604 16.96 -17.03 -7.80
CA PRO A 604 17.35 -18.43 -7.92
C PRO A 604 17.61 -18.79 -9.39
N GLU A 605 18.69 -19.54 -9.66
CA GLU A 605 18.87 -20.15 -10.98
C GLU A 605 17.97 -21.40 -11.08
N GLN A 606 17.15 -21.47 -12.13
CA GLN A 606 16.36 -22.66 -12.46
C GLN A 606 17.27 -23.71 -13.10
N ASN A 607 17.32 -24.92 -12.53
CA ASN A 607 18.14 -26.01 -13.04
C ASN A 607 17.40 -26.84 -14.09
N ASP A 608 17.82 -26.73 -15.35
CA ASP A 608 17.42 -27.63 -16.44
C ASP A 608 17.98 -29.05 -16.22
N LYS A 609 17.22 -29.88 -15.50
CA LYS A 609 17.36 -31.35 -15.56
C LYS A 609 16.17 -32.00 -16.29
N GLY A 610 15.90 -31.48 -17.48
CA GLY A 610 14.97 -32.04 -18.47
C GLY A 610 15.64 -32.86 -19.59
N ALA A 611 16.96 -33.09 -19.54
CA ALA A 611 17.72 -33.79 -20.58
C ALA A 611 18.55 -34.96 -20.02
N LEU A 612 18.12 -36.16 -20.38
CA LEU A 612 18.62 -37.51 -20.07
C LEU A 612 20.16 -37.69 -19.97
N THR A 613 20.66 -38.01 -18.77
CA THR A 613 21.67 -39.09 -18.54
C THR A 613 21.47 -39.73 -17.15
N GLU A 614 21.36 -41.05 -17.09
CA GLU A 614 21.30 -41.82 -15.82
C GLU A 614 22.70 -42.22 -15.32
N ASP A 615 23.58 -41.26 -15.05
CA ASP A 615 24.88 -41.55 -14.43
C ASP A 615 24.77 -41.58 -12.89
N THR A 616 24.79 -42.81 -12.35
CA THR A 616 24.65 -43.07 -10.92
C THR A 616 25.97 -42.83 -10.18
N HIS A 617 26.27 -41.58 -9.81
CA HIS A 617 27.09 -41.17 -8.64
C HIS A 617 27.25 -39.63 -8.62
N GLY A 618 26.44 -38.90 -7.81
CA GLY A 618 26.51 -37.42 -7.82
C GLY A 618 25.66 -36.67 -6.79
N PHE A 619 25.49 -37.20 -5.57
CA PHE A 619 24.66 -36.55 -4.52
C PHE A 619 25.35 -35.40 -3.77
N SER A 620 26.62 -35.07 -4.08
CA SER A 620 27.40 -34.03 -3.41
C SER A 620 27.19 -32.61 -3.95
N ASP A 621 26.96 -32.49 -5.26
CA ASP A 621 27.19 -31.22 -5.98
C ASP A 621 25.96 -30.31 -6.04
N LEU A 622 24.82 -30.75 -5.49
CA LEU A 622 23.55 -30.01 -5.42
C LEU A 622 23.54 -28.89 -4.37
N LEU A 623 24.63 -28.67 -3.64
CA LEU A 623 24.67 -27.84 -2.41
C LEU A 623 25.48 -26.53 -2.52
N SER A 624 26.03 -26.17 -3.68
CA SER A 624 26.88 -24.97 -3.80
C SER A 624 26.83 -24.25 -5.15
N GLN A 625 25.64 -24.00 -5.68
CA GLN A 625 25.46 -23.08 -6.81
C GLN A 625 25.50 -21.63 -6.29
N GLN A 626 26.61 -20.95 -6.53
CA GLN A 626 26.83 -19.55 -6.14
C GLN A 626 25.80 -18.64 -6.84
N PRO A 627 25.11 -17.73 -6.11
CA PRO A 627 24.15 -16.84 -6.74
C PRO A 627 24.85 -15.87 -7.70
N SER A 628 24.35 -15.81 -8.93
CA SER A 628 24.85 -14.99 -10.05
C SER A 628 24.06 -13.69 -10.25
N ARG A 629 22.77 -13.67 -9.88
CA ARG A 629 21.81 -12.60 -10.21
C ARG A 629 21.06 -12.04 -9.00
N CYS A 630 20.76 -10.75 -9.03
CA CYS A 630 20.04 -10.03 -7.97
C CYS A 630 19.03 -9.04 -8.57
N LEU A 631 17.80 -8.98 -8.04
CA LEU A 631 16.88 -7.87 -8.31
C LEU A 631 17.20 -6.70 -7.39
N ILE A 632 17.07 -5.47 -7.90
CA ILE A 632 17.23 -4.21 -7.18
C ILE A 632 15.97 -3.37 -7.37
N LEU A 633 15.36 -2.93 -6.27
CA LEU A 633 14.39 -1.82 -6.26
C LEU A 633 15.08 -0.57 -5.71
N ARG A 634 15.02 0.56 -6.43
CA ARG A 634 15.67 1.84 -6.09
C ARG A 634 14.68 2.87 -5.52
N THR A 635 15.16 3.96 -4.89
CA THR A 635 14.27 4.95 -4.22
C THR A 635 13.33 5.73 -5.14
N ASN A 636 13.62 5.78 -6.44
CA ASN A 636 12.74 6.29 -7.50
C ASN A 636 11.65 5.28 -7.95
N GLY A 637 11.58 4.09 -7.36
CA GLY A 637 10.66 3.01 -7.79
C GLY A 637 11.07 2.35 -9.10
N GLU A 638 12.34 2.44 -9.48
CA GLU A 638 12.95 1.69 -10.58
C GLU A 638 13.32 0.27 -10.11
N LEU A 639 12.90 -0.75 -10.87
CA LEU A 639 13.23 -2.15 -10.69
C LEU A 639 14.22 -2.59 -11.77
N SER A 640 15.33 -3.20 -11.37
CA SER A 640 16.39 -3.67 -12.27
C SER A 640 16.97 -5.03 -11.87
N VAL A 641 17.54 -5.75 -12.82
CA VAL A 641 18.35 -6.96 -12.61
C VAL A 641 19.82 -6.59 -12.64
N LEU A 642 20.55 -6.93 -11.59
CA LEU A 642 22.00 -6.91 -11.55
C LEU A 642 22.54 -8.31 -11.86
N ASP A 643 23.36 -8.40 -12.90
CA ASP A 643 24.34 -9.49 -13.01
C ASP A 643 25.50 -9.22 -12.04
N MET A 644 25.82 -10.19 -11.20
CA MET A 644 26.84 -10.06 -10.16
C MET A 644 28.20 -10.67 -10.57
N ASP A 645 28.31 -11.23 -11.77
CA ASP A 645 29.56 -11.75 -12.35
C ASP A 645 30.24 -10.62 -13.15
N ASP A 646 29.49 -9.98 -14.06
CA ASP A 646 29.96 -8.85 -14.87
C ASP A 646 29.60 -7.47 -14.27
N GLY A 647 28.77 -7.40 -13.23
CA GLY A 647 28.39 -6.16 -12.55
C GLY A 647 27.40 -5.25 -13.32
N HIS A 648 26.80 -5.75 -14.40
CA HIS A 648 25.91 -4.97 -15.27
C HIS A 648 24.46 -4.92 -14.73
N GLU A 649 23.85 -3.73 -14.78
CA GLU A 649 22.49 -3.48 -14.29
C GLU A 649 21.53 -3.19 -15.44
N HIS A 650 20.52 -4.04 -15.62
CA HIS A 650 19.48 -3.94 -16.64
C HIS A 650 18.14 -3.53 -16.03
N THR A 651 17.63 -2.35 -16.40
CA THR A 651 16.33 -1.84 -15.92
C THR A 651 15.16 -2.59 -16.55
N LEU A 652 14.18 -2.99 -15.72
CA LEU A 652 12.95 -3.67 -16.14
C LEU A 652 11.75 -2.69 -16.22
N THR A 653 11.41 -2.07 -15.09
CA THR A 653 10.18 -1.27 -14.91
C THR A 653 10.38 -0.11 -13.94
N ASN A 654 9.50 0.90 -14.03
CA ASN A 654 9.51 2.09 -13.18
C ASN A 654 8.16 2.27 -12.45
N SER A 655 8.15 3.08 -11.38
CA SER A 655 6.97 3.30 -10.51
C SER A 655 6.44 2.00 -9.87
N ILE A 656 7.38 1.18 -9.40
CA ILE A 656 7.18 -0.01 -8.57
C ILE A 656 7.30 0.37 -7.09
N GLU A 657 6.40 -0.14 -6.25
CA GLU A 657 6.48 -0.01 -4.79
C GLU A 657 7.01 -1.29 -4.12
N LEU A 658 6.70 -2.50 -4.62
CA LEU A 658 7.11 -3.76 -3.99
C LEU A 658 7.51 -4.83 -4.99
N PHE A 659 8.30 -5.83 -4.55
CA PHE A 659 8.50 -7.07 -5.30
C PHE A 659 8.73 -8.29 -4.39
N TRP A 660 8.47 -9.49 -4.92
CA TRP A 660 8.63 -10.80 -4.28
C TRP A 660 9.27 -11.79 -5.25
N VAL A 661 10.27 -12.54 -4.78
CA VAL A 661 10.97 -13.54 -5.60
C VAL A 661 10.44 -14.93 -5.23
N THR A 662 9.99 -15.67 -6.24
CA THR A 662 9.35 -16.99 -6.10
C THR A 662 10.39 -18.11 -6.01
N CYS A 663 11.11 -18.15 -4.88
CA CYS A 663 12.06 -19.22 -4.61
C CYS A 663 11.36 -20.45 -3.98
N SER A 664 11.52 -21.63 -4.59
CA SER A 664 11.29 -22.91 -3.93
C SER A 664 12.39 -23.18 -2.88
N GLN A 665 12.22 -22.61 -1.68
CA GLN A 665 13.09 -22.89 -0.55
C GLN A 665 12.80 -24.31 -0.02
N PHE A 666 13.75 -25.22 -0.25
CA PHE A 666 13.66 -26.67 0.01
C PHE A 666 12.75 -27.47 -0.94
N GLU A 667 13.05 -28.77 -1.05
CA GLU A 667 12.36 -29.75 -1.92
C GLU A 667 11.01 -30.24 -1.35
N GLU A 668 10.19 -29.33 -0.80
CA GLU A 668 8.80 -29.68 -0.54
C GLU A 668 8.09 -29.93 -1.88
N LYS A 669 7.63 -31.17 -2.10
CA LYS A 669 7.03 -31.65 -3.36
C LYS A 669 5.70 -30.97 -3.76
N GLY A 670 5.29 -29.90 -3.05
CA GLY A 670 4.04 -29.17 -3.24
C GLY A 670 4.17 -27.68 -3.57
N SER A 671 5.37 -27.14 -3.80
CA SER A 671 5.49 -25.75 -4.27
C SER A 671 4.88 -25.59 -5.68
N LEU A 672 3.76 -24.86 -5.76
CA LEU A 672 3.03 -24.61 -7.01
C LEU A 672 3.79 -23.70 -7.97
N ILE A 673 4.56 -22.76 -7.43
CA ILE A 673 5.11 -21.64 -8.20
C ILE A 673 6.56 -21.90 -8.57
N LYS A 674 6.77 -22.82 -9.52
CA LYS A 674 8.10 -23.10 -10.10
C LYS A 674 8.44 -22.24 -11.32
N GLU A 675 7.45 -21.87 -12.14
CA GLU A 675 7.69 -21.10 -13.36
C GLU A 675 7.91 -19.60 -13.13
N VAL A 676 7.16 -18.95 -12.23
CA VAL A 676 7.31 -17.50 -11.99
C VAL A 676 8.69 -17.22 -11.42
N SER A 677 9.35 -16.16 -11.90
CA SER A 677 10.63 -15.70 -11.34
C SER A 677 10.44 -14.63 -10.26
N TRP A 678 9.52 -13.67 -10.47
CA TRP A 678 9.10 -12.71 -9.46
C TRP A 678 7.71 -12.13 -9.74
N LEU A 679 7.14 -11.47 -8.73
CA LEU A 679 6.00 -10.57 -8.85
C LEU A 679 6.42 -9.18 -8.38
N ASP A 680 5.90 -8.13 -9.00
CA ASP A 680 6.06 -6.74 -8.57
C ASP A 680 4.72 -6.00 -8.49
N TYR A 681 4.65 -5.00 -7.62
CA TYR A 681 3.44 -4.24 -7.36
C TYR A 681 3.73 -2.75 -7.38
N GLY A 682 2.89 -1.98 -8.06
CA GLY A 682 3.07 -0.54 -8.21
C GLY A 682 1.82 0.14 -8.75
N HIS A 683 2.01 1.12 -9.63
CA HIS A 683 0.92 1.91 -10.20
C HIS A 683 -0.01 1.16 -11.19
N ARG A 684 0.37 -0.06 -11.60
CA ARG A 684 -0.37 -0.94 -12.54
C ARG A 684 -0.87 -2.22 -11.86
N GLY A 685 -1.31 -2.09 -10.61
CA GLY A 685 -1.66 -3.24 -9.76
C GLY A 685 -0.45 -4.15 -9.48
N MET A 686 -0.70 -5.46 -9.44
CA MET A 686 0.33 -6.50 -9.39
C MET A 686 0.64 -6.97 -10.82
N GLN A 687 1.91 -7.24 -11.08
CA GLN A 687 2.44 -7.74 -12.35
C GLN A 687 3.26 -9.02 -12.07
N VAL A 688 3.28 -9.94 -13.03
CA VAL A 688 3.87 -11.29 -12.86
C VAL A 688 4.90 -11.56 -13.95
N TRP A 689 6.10 -11.97 -13.54
CA TRP A 689 7.24 -12.14 -14.44
C TRP A 689 7.62 -13.61 -14.58
N TYR A 690 7.50 -14.07 -15.82
CA TYR A 690 7.89 -15.41 -16.25
C TYR A 690 9.23 -15.33 -17.00
N PRO A 691 10.14 -16.30 -16.79
CA PRO A 691 11.32 -16.43 -17.63
C PRO A 691 10.90 -16.94 -19.02
N SER A 692 11.68 -16.58 -20.04
CA SER A 692 11.83 -17.39 -21.25
C SER A 692 12.95 -18.40 -21.06
N HIS A 693 13.03 -19.36 -21.99
CA HIS A 693 14.20 -20.21 -22.17
C HIS A 693 15.07 -19.68 -23.33
N GLY A 694 15.21 -18.36 -23.41
CA GLY A 694 15.93 -17.65 -24.47
C GLY A 694 17.42 -17.98 -24.51
N ALA A 695 17.97 -18.03 -25.72
CA ALA A 695 19.39 -18.36 -25.94
C ALA A 695 20.38 -17.29 -25.45
N ASP A 696 19.89 -16.11 -25.07
CA ASP A 696 20.66 -14.92 -24.74
C ASP A 696 19.99 -14.24 -23.53
N ARG A 697 20.38 -14.66 -22.31
CA ARG A 697 19.61 -14.63 -21.05
C ARG A 697 19.34 -13.22 -20.44
N PHE A 698 19.21 -12.18 -21.26
CA PHE A 698 19.22 -10.77 -20.89
C PHE A 698 18.35 -9.86 -21.77
N LYS A 699 17.55 -10.36 -22.72
CA LYS A 699 16.71 -9.50 -23.56
C LYS A 699 15.39 -9.17 -22.89
N GLN A 700 14.86 -7.98 -23.17
CA GLN A 700 13.52 -7.59 -22.69
C GLN A 700 12.42 -8.50 -23.27
N GLU A 701 12.64 -9.05 -24.46
CA GLU A 701 11.78 -10.04 -25.12
C GLU A 701 11.70 -11.39 -24.38
N ASP A 702 12.66 -11.69 -23.50
CA ASP A 702 12.64 -12.88 -22.64
C ASP A 702 11.67 -12.75 -21.46
N PHE A 703 11.18 -11.54 -21.20
CA PHE A 703 10.35 -11.20 -20.06
C PHE A 703 8.96 -10.77 -20.52
N LEU A 704 8.11 -11.75 -20.80
CA LEU A 704 6.72 -11.53 -21.20
C LEU A 704 5.90 -10.98 -20.01
N GLN A 705 5.83 -9.66 -19.91
CA GLN A 705 4.84 -8.97 -19.07
C GLN A 705 3.44 -9.32 -19.60
N LEU A 706 2.67 -10.06 -18.79
CA LEU A 706 1.27 -10.40 -19.08
C LEU A 706 0.33 -9.56 -18.22
N ASP A 707 -0.16 -8.47 -18.81
CA ASP A 707 -1.42 -7.85 -18.41
C ASP A 707 -2.61 -8.61 -19.04
N PRO A 708 -3.81 -8.63 -18.42
CA PRO A 708 -4.24 -7.82 -17.27
C PRO A 708 -4.78 -8.67 -16.10
N GLU A 709 -5.50 -8.01 -15.17
CA GLU A 709 -6.46 -8.59 -14.21
C GLU A 709 -5.91 -9.16 -12.90
N LEU A 710 -4.59 -9.19 -12.67
CA LEU A 710 -4.03 -9.29 -11.31
C LEU A 710 -3.99 -7.93 -10.58
N GLU A 711 -4.83 -6.98 -11.00
CA GLU A 711 -5.11 -5.81 -10.18
C GLU A 711 -5.78 -6.26 -8.87
N PHE A 712 -5.09 -5.98 -7.76
CA PHE A 712 -5.77 -5.86 -6.48
C PHE A 712 -6.76 -4.69 -6.54
N ASP A 713 -7.89 -4.83 -5.85
CA ASP A 713 -8.75 -3.70 -5.51
C ASP A 713 -7.87 -2.58 -4.92
N ARG A 714 -8.14 -1.32 -5.30
CA ARG A 714 -7.40 -0.15 -4.83
C ARG A 714 -7.52 0.06 -3.31
N GLU A 715 -8.33 -0.71 -2.59
CA GLU A 715 -8.35 -0.83 -1.12
C GLU A 715 -7.44 -1.93 -0.53
N VAL A 716 -6.97 -2.89 -1.33
CA VAL A 716 -6.26 -4.08 -0.84
C VAL A 716 -4.77 -3.97 -1.15
N TYR A 717 -3.97 -3.65 -0.15
CA TYR A 717 -2.52 -3.57 -0.32
C TYR A 717 -1.87 -4.95 -0.12
N PRO A 718 -1.05 -5.47 -1.06
CA PRO A 718 -0.38 -6.77 -0.95
C PRO A 718 0.74 -6.77 0.10
N LEU A 719 0.69 -7.71 1.06
CA LEU A 719 1.75 -7.91 2.07
C LEU A 719 2.78 -8.96 1.65
N GLY A 720 2.32 -10.07 1.06
CA GLY A 720 3.18 -11.22 0.81
C GLY A 720 2.54 -12.30 -0.03
N LEU A 721 3.38 -13.23 -0.48
CA LEU A 721 2.99 -14.41 -1.24
C LEU A 721 3.05 -15.65 -0.32
N LEU A 722 2.05 -16.53 -0.43
CA LEU A 722 2.06 -17.88 0.12
C LEU A 722 2.32 -18.88 -1.02
N PRO A 723 3.59 -19.21 -1.34
CA PRO A 723 3.93 -19.96 -2.55
C PRO A 723 3.40 -21.39 -2.58
N ASN A 724 3.27 -22.04 -1.41
CA ASN A 724 2.68 -23.38 -1.29
C ASN A 724 1.18 -23.40 -1.62
N VAL A 725 0.49 -22.26 -1.54
CA VAL A 725 -0.97 -22.13 -1.75
C VAL A 725 -1.30 -21.47 -3.10
N GLY A 726 -0.38 -20.71 -3.70
CA GLY A 726 -0.64 -19.98 -4.95
C GLY A 726 -1.49 -18.73 -4.72
N VAL A 727 -1.32 -18.09 -3.55
CA VAL A 727 -2.10 -16.95 -3.07
C VAL A 727 -1.19 -15.78 -2.75
N VAL A 728 -1.55 -14.58 -3.22
CA VAL A 728 -1.03 -13.34 -2.65
C VAL A 728 -2.00 -12.89 -1.55
N VAL A 729 -1.43 -12.63 -0.37
CA VAL A 729 -2.14 -12.11 0.81
C VAL A 729 -2.00 -10.59 0.83
N GLY A 730 -3.12 -9.90 0.67
CA GLY A 730 -3.25 -8.47 0.91
C GLY A 730 -3.97 -8.17 2.21
N VAL A 731 -4.04 -6.88 2.57
CA VAL A 731 -4.85 -6.40 3.68
C VAL A 731 -5.56 -5.11 3.27
N SER A 732 -6.83 -5.02 3.67
CA SER A 732 -7.75 -3.91 3.47
C SER A 732 -8.08 -3.23 4.81
N GLN A 733 -8.45 -1.95 4.78
CA GLN A 733 -8.98 -1.28 5.97
C GLN A 733 -10.49 -1.47 6.06
N ARG A 734 -10.97 -2.09 7.15
CA ARG A 734 -12.38 -2.05 7.54
C ARG A 734 -12.58 -1.10 8.73
N MET A 735 -13.83 -0.66 8.92
CA MET A 735 -14.28 0.07 10.10
C MET A 735 -15.45 -0.68 10.74
N SER A 736 -15.36 -0.97 12.05
CA SER A 736 -16.48 -1.53 12.83
C SER A 736 -17.11 -0.43 13.68
N PHE A 737 -18.45 -0.34 13.64
CA PHE A 737 -19.22 0.66 14.39
C PHE A 737 -19.85 0.02 15.62
N SER A 738 -19.57 0.58 16.80
CA SER A 738 -20.08 0.11 18.09
C SER A 738 -20.82 1.25 18.81
N THR A 739 -21.05 1.12 20.12
CA THR A 739 -21.58 2.20 20.97
C THR A 739 -20.53 3.26 21.35
N ALA A 740 -19.28 3.13 20.89
CA ALA A 740 -18.24 4.15 21.07
C ALA A 740 -18.46 5.36 20.15
N GLU A 741 -17.90 6.51 20.50
CA GLU A 741 -18.01 7.75 19.69
C GLU A 741 -17.42 7.58 18.27
N PHE A 742 -16.32 6.85 18.14
CA PHE A 742 -15.63 6.60 16.88
C PHE A 742 -15.61 5.11 16.53
N PRO A 743 -15.61 4.75 15.23
CA PRO A 743 -15.41 3.37 14.81
C PRO A 743 -14.06 2.80 15.27
N CYS A 744 -14.00 1.48 15.41
CA CYS A 744 -12.73 0.77 15.44
C CYS A 744 -12.19 0.66 14.02
N PHE A 745 -10.91 0.96 13.82
CA PHE A 745 -10.21 0.64 12.58
C PHE A 745 -9.68 -0.79 12.68
N GLU A 746 -10.08 -1.65 11.76
CA GLU A 746 -9.76 -3.08 11.77
C GLU A 746 -9.10 -3.47 10.43
N PRO A 747 -7.80 -3.79 10.44
CA PRO A 747 -7.15 -4.42 9.30
C PRO A 747 -7.81 -5.77 8.99
N SER A 748 -8.28 -5.96 7.75
CA SER A 748 -8.90 -7.20 7.29
C SER A 748 -8.02 -7.81 6.20
N PRO A 749 -7.40 -8.99 6.42
CA PRO A 749 -6.66 -9.68 5.37
C PRO A 749 -7.61 -10.11 4.24
N GLN A 750 -7.05 -10.22 3.04
CA GLN A 750 -7.73 -10.71 1.84
C GLN A 750 -6.78 -11.66 1.09
N ALA A 751 -7.33 -12.73 0.51
CA ALA A 751 -6.60 -13.68 -0.30
C ALA A 751 -6.99 -13.49 -1.78
N GLN A 752 -6.02 -13.24 -2.66
CA GLN A 752 -6.22 -13.27 -4.12
C GLN A 752 -5.39 -14.42 -4.69
N THR A 753 -6.04 -15.34 -5.38
CA THR A 753 -5.39 -16.52 -5.96
C THR A 753 -4.72 -16.15 -7.28
N ILE A 754 -3.45 -16.52 -7.47
CA ILE A 754 -2.75 -16.28 -8.75
C ILE A 754 -2.90 -17.46 -9.72
N LEU A 755 -3.49 -18.57 -9.26
CA LEU A 755 -3.62 -19.82 -10.01
C LEU A 755 -4.24 -19.64 -11.39
N HIS A 756 -5.29 -18.81 -11.50
CA HIS A 756 -5.96 -18.56 -12.78
C HIS A 756 -5.01 -17.88 -13.81
N CYS A 757 -4.16 -16.94 -13.36
CA CYS A 757 -3.12 -16.33 -14.21
C CYS A 757 -2.07 -17.37 -14.65
N LEU A 758 -1.60 -18.23 -13.73
CA LEU A 758 -0.62 -19.28 -14.03
C LEU A 758 -1.15 -20.29 -15.05
N LEU A 759 -2.40 -20.75 -14.88
CA LEU A 759 -3.05 -21.67 -15.81
C LEU A 759 -3.27 -21.01 -17.19
N ARG A 760 -3.70 -19.74 -17.23
CA ARG A 760 -3.86 -18.95 -18.48
C ARG A 760 -2.53 -18.86 -19.24
N HIS A 761 -1.42 -18.58 -18.56
CA HIS A 761 -0.07 -18.53 -19.13
C HIS A 761 0.39 -19.89 -19.68
N LEU A 762 0.24 -20.97 -18.90
CA LEU A 762 0.61 -22.32 -19.34
C LEU A 762 -0.18 -22.77 -20.59
N LEU A 763 -1.51 -22.50 -20.64
CA LEU A 763 -2.35 -22.80 -21.80
C LEU A 763 -2.04 -21.93 -23.02
N GLN A 764 -1.56 -20.69 -22.82
CA GLN A 764 -1.03 -19.83 -23.88
C GLN A 764 0.30 -20.36 -24.45
N ARG A 765 1.18 -20.93 -23.60
CA ARG A 765 2.45 -21.56 -23.99
C ARG A 765 2.32 -23.03 -24.49
N ASP A 766 1.09 -23.52 -24.72
CA ASP A 766 0.80 -24.92 -25.10
C ASP A 766 1.21 -25.98 -24.05
N LYS A 767 1.57 -25.58 -22.82
CA LYS A 767 2.01 -26.43 -21.71
C LYS A 767 0.84 -27.07 -20.94
N ILE A 768 0.01 -27.87 -21.62
CA ILE A 768 -1.24 -28.42 -21.07
C ILE A 768 -0.98 -29.40 -19.90
N GLU A 769 0.06 -30.24 -19.99
CA GLU A 769 0.37 -31.22 -18.93
C GLU A 769 0.81 -30.54 -17.62
N GLU A 770 1.61 -29.47 -17.71
CA GLU A 770 2.02 -28.66 -16.56
C GLU A 770 0.84 -27.90 -15.95
N ALA A 771 -0.09 -27.40 -16.78
CA ALA A 771 -1.34 -26.78 -16.29
C ALA A 771 -2.22 -27.77 -15.53
N LEU A 772 -2.35 -29.00 -16.05
CA LEU A 772 -3.13 -30.07 -15.40
C LEU A 772 -2.48 -30.53 -14.09
N LEU A 773 -1.15 -30.64 -14.05
CA LEU A 773 -0.40 -30.90 -12.81
C LEU A 773 -0.64 -29.79 -11.77
N LEU A 774 -0.54 -28.53 -12.18
CA LEU A 774 -0.71 -27.35 -11.31
C LEU A 774 -2.14 -27.25 -10.75
N ALA A 775 -3.14 -27.53 -11.58
CA ALA A 775 -4.54 -27.57 -11.17
C ALA A 775 -4.82 -28.74 -10.20
N ASN A 776 -4.31 -29.94 -10.47
CA ASN A 776 -4.42 -31.09 -9.55
C ASN A 776 -3.78 -30.81 -8.18
N LEU A 777 -2.59 -30.19 -8.13
CA LEU A 777 -1.93 -29.75 -6.89
C LEU A 777 -2.68 -28.61 -6.15
N SER A 778 -3.78 -28.12 -6.73
CA SER A 778 -4.60 -27.04 -6.20
C SER A 778 -6.06 -27.43 -5.96
N ALA A 779 -6.50 -28.61 -6.40
CA ALA A 779 -7.90 -29.04 -6.33
C ALA A 779 -8.43 -29.20 -4.89
N GLU A 780 -7.58 -29.62 -3.96
CA GLU A 780 -7.91 -29.76 -2.54
C GLU A 780 -7.92 -28.43 -1.76
N LYS A 781 -7.65 -27.28 -2.41
CA LYS A 781 -7.45 -25.98 -1.74
C LYS A 781 -8.72 -25.11 -1.74
N PRO A 782 -8.94 -24.29 -0.69
CA PRO A 782 -10.09 -23.39 -0.64
C PRO A 782 -10.12 -22.45 -1.86
N HIS A 783 -11.33 -22.15 -2.32
CA HIS A 783 -11.61 -21.31 -3.50
C HIS A 783 -11.15 -21.85 -4.86
N PHE A 784 -10.73 -23.12 -4.99
CA PHE A 784 -10.35 -23.71 -6.29
C PHE A 784 -11.41 -23.52 -7.38
N SER A 785 -12.70 -23.81 -7.09
CA SER A 785 -13.83 -23.56 -7.99
C SER A 785 -13.91 -22.11 -8.49
N HIS A 786 -13.60 -21.14 -7.62
CA HIS A 786 -13.59 -19.72 -7.98
C HIS A 786 -12.38 -19.36 -8.87
N CYS A 787 -11.21 -19.99 -8.67
CA CYS A 787 -10.08 -19.88 -9.59
C CYS A 787 -10.43 -20.36 -11.00
N LEU A 788 -11.17 -21.48 -11.08
CA LEU A 788 -11.63 -22.04 -12.36
C LEU A 788 -12.68 -21.14 -13.03
N GLU A 789 -13.58 -20.53 -12.24
CA GLU A 789 -14.52 -19.52 -12.71
C GLU A 789 -13.82 -18.28 -13.29
N TRP A 790 -12.85 -17.70 -12.57
CA TRP A 790 -12.04 -16.58 -13.08
C TRP A 790 -11.23 -16.97 -14.32
N LEU A 791 -10.61 -18.15 -14.35
CA LEU A 791 -9.88 -18.62 -15.54
C LEU A 791 -10.79 -18.65 -16.78
N LEU A 792 -11.99 -19.24 -16.66
CA LEU A 792 -12.93 -19.32 -17.78
C LEU A 792 -13.49 -17.94 -18.16
N PHE A 793 -13.86 -17.12 -17.17
CA PHE A 793 -14.37 -15.75 -17.38
C PHE A 793 -13.35 -14.87 -18.13
N THR A 794 -12.11 -14.78 -17.62
CA THR A 794 -11.07 -13.92 -18.20
C THR A 794 -10.58 -14.40 -19.57
N VAL A 795 -10.58 -15.71 -19.83
CA VAL A 795 -10.31 -16.25 -21.17
C VAL A 795 -11.46 -15.95 -22.15
N PHE A 796 -12.70 -16.03 -21.69
CA PHE A 796 -13.89 -15.80 -22.52
C PHE A 796 -14.09 -14.30 -22.85
N ASP A 797 -13.98 -13.40 -21.88
CA ASP A 797 -14.08 -11.95 -22.12
C ASP A 797 -12.95 -11.43 -23.02
N ALA A 798 -11.74 -12.00 -22.88
CA ALA A 798 -10.62 -11.74 -23.79
C ALA A 798 -10.81 -12.27 -25.23
N ASP A 799 -11.79 -13.15 -25.47
CA ASP A 799 -12.16 -13.63 -26.82
C ASP A 799 -13.37 -12.86 -27.38
N ILE A 800 -14.29 -12.38 -26.52
CA ILE A 800 -15.36 -11.42 -26.89
C ILE A 800 -14.78 -10.06 -27.30
N SER A 801 -13.84 -9.54 -26.51
CA SER A 801 -13.24 -8.21 -26.70
C SER A 801 -12.28 -8.11 -27.88
N ARG A 802 -11.85 -9.25 -28.45
CA ARG A 802 -11.06 -9.29 -29.68
C ARG A 802 -11.90 -8.86 -30.88
N PRO A 803 -11.59 -7.75 -31.56
CA PRO A 803 -12.35 -7.31 -32.72
C PRO A 803 -12.29 -8.36 -33.83
N SER A 804 -13.43 -8.61 -34.49
CA SER A 804 -13.66 -9.73 -35.42
C SER A 804 -12.87 -9.68 -36.75
N ALA A 805 -11.81 -8.88 -36.83
CA ALA A 805 -10.97 -8.68 -38.01
C ALA A 805 -10.27 -9.98 -38.49
N SER A 806 -9.97 -10.90 -37.57
CA SER A 806 -9.34 -12.19 -37.89
C SER A 806 -10.19 -13.09 -38.80
N LYS A 807 -11.53 -13.00 -38.71
CA LYS A 807 -12.45 -13.80 -39.55
C LYS A 807 -12.39 -13.41 -41.04
N ASN A 808 -11.76 -12.28 -41.40
CA ASN A 808 -11.59 -11.81 -42.78
C ASN A 808 -10.20 -12.06 -43.41
N GLN A 809 -9.28 -12.77 -42.73
CA GLN A 809 -7.99 -13.20 -43.32
C GLN A 809 -7.86 -14.72 -43.47
N ALA A 810 -8.99 -15.40 -43.69
CA ALA A 810 -9.06 -16.85 -43.90
C ALA A 810 -8.60 -17.30 -45.31
N SER A 811 -7.35 -16.98 -45.71
CA SER A 811 -6.80 -17.44 -47.00
C SER A 811 -5.27 -17.60 -47.05
N GLN A 812 -4.65 -18.25 -46.06
CA GLN A 812 -3.30 -18.83 -46.26
C GLN A 812 -3.03 -20.11 -45.46
N LYS A 813 -2.88 -21.21 -46.22
CA LYS A 813 -2.25 -22.51 -45.94
C LYS A 813 -2.26 -23.09 -44.51
N VAL A 814 -3.09 -24.13 -44.35
CA VAL A 814 -2.81 -25.41 -43.68
C VAL A 814 -1.53 -25.49 -42.84
N ASP A 815 -1.67 -25.17 -41.56
CA ASP A 815 -1.22 -26.06 -40.48
C ASP A 815 -2.47 -26.66 -39.81
N SER A 816 -2.31 -27.55 -38.83
CA SER A 816 -3.45 -28.09 -38.06
C SER A 816 -4.20 -26.97 -37.31
N PRO A 817 -5.53 -27.09 -37.12
CA PRO A 817 -6.29 -26.08 -36.38
C PRO A 817 -5.84 -26.06 -34.92
N LYS A 818 -5.01 -25.08 -34.56
CA LYS A 818 -4.62 -24.83 -33.18
C LYS A 818 -5.87 -24.51 -32.37
N LYS A 819 -6.18 -25.35 -31.36
CA LYS A 819 -7.32 -25.15 -30.47
C LYS A 819 -7.33 -23.74 -29.89
N SER A 820 -8.50 -23.12 -29.84
CA SER A 820 -8.65 -21.79 -29.24
C SER A 820 -8.26 -21.82 -27.74
N LEU A 821 -7.90 -20.65 -27.17
CA LEU A 821 -7.59 -20.60 -25.74
C LEU A 821 -8.80 -20.98 -24.88
N LEU A 822 -10.01 -20.69 -25.37
CA LEU A 822 -11.28 -21.08 -24.75
C LEU A 822 -11.50 -22.61 -24.81
N GLU A 823 -11.25 -23.26 -25.94
CA GLU A 823 -11.28 -24.73 -26.07
C GLU A 823 -10.27 -25.40 -25.13
N LYS A 824 -9.01 -24.94 -25.14
CA LYS A 824 -7.95 -25.44 -24.24
C LYS A 824 -8.34 -25.30 -22.77
N THR A 825 -8.98 -24.18 -22.42
CA THR A 825 -9.47 -23.93 -21.06
C THR A 825 -10.61 -24.89 -20.72
N CYS A 826 -11.59 -25.08 -21.60
CA CYS A 826 -12.65 -26.08 -21.40
C CYS A 826 -12.09 -27.51 -21.28
N ASP A 827 -11.10 -27.89 -22.08
CA ASP A 827 -10.44 -29.19 -22.01
C ASP A 827 -9.67 -29.41 -20.69
N LEU A 828 -9.01 -28.38 -20.15
CA LEU A 828 -8.41 -28.44 -18.82
C LEU A 828 -9.48 -28.59 -17.73
N LEU A 829 -10.55 -27.81 -17.80
CA LEU A 829 -11.59 -27.76 -16.77
C LEU A 829 -12.41 -29.06 -16.68
N ARG A 830 -12.60 -29.78 -17.80
CA ARG A 830 -13.30 -31.09 -17.86
C ARG A 830 -12.69 -32.18 -16.99
N ASN A 831 -11.46 -32.01 -16.48
CA ASN A 831 -10.82 -32.97 -15.57
C ASN A 831 -11.29 -32.82 -14.11
N PHE A 832 -12.12 -31.81 -13.80
CA PHE A 832 -12.53 -31.44 -12.44
C PHE A 832 -14.06 -31.48 -12.28
N PRO A 833 -14.61 -31.99 -11.15
CA PRO A 833 -16.05 -32.12 -10.96
C PRO A 833 -16.79 -30.78 -10.92
N GLU A 834 -16.11 -29.68 -10.59
CA GLU A 834 -16.64 -28.31 -10.58
C GLU A 834 -17.06 -27.79 -11.97
N TYR A 835 -16.67 -28.47 -13.07
CA TYR A 835 -16.80 -27.97 -14.44
C TYR A 835 -18.18 -27.41 -14.78
N MET A 836 -19.25 -28.15 -14.45
CA MET A 836 -20.62 -27.76 -14.78
C MET A 836 -21.07 -26.50 -14.02
N ASP A 837 -20.72 -26.41 -12.73
CA ASP A 837 -21.09 -25.26 -11.90
C ASP A 837 -20.30 -24.00 -12.31
N VAL A 838 -19.01 -24.18 -12.66
CA VAL A 838 -18.14 -23.14 -13.23
C VAL A 838 -18.72 -22.58 -14.54
N VAL A 839 -19.04 -23.44 -15.52
CA VAL A 839 -19.55 -23.01 -16.83
C VAL A 839 -20.88 -22.26 -16.69
N VAL A 840 -21.82 -22.75 -15.87
CA VAL A 840 -23.12 -22.09 -15.70
C VAL A 840 -23.02 -20.81 -14.86
N SER A 841 -22.07 -20.72 -13.93
CA SER A 841 -21.79 -19.50 -13.17
C SER A 841 -21.22 -18.39 -14.07
N VAL A 842 -20.21 -18.69 -14.90
CA VAL A 842 -19.67 -17.73 -15.89
C VAL A 842 -20.74 -17.29 -16.88
N ALA A 843 -21.56 -18.22 -17.39
CA ALA A 843 -22.70 -17.87 -18.24
C ALA A 843 -23.65 -16.90 -17.53
N ARG A 844 -24.09 -17.19 -16.31
CA ARG A 844 -25.02 -16.32 -15.56
C ARG A 844 -24.42 -14.96 -15.14
N LYS A 845 -23.10 -14.77 -15.23
CA LYS A 845 -22.39 -13.52 -14.95
C LYS A 845 -22.02 -12.70 -16.20
N THR A 846 -22.26 -13.21 -17.41
CA THR A 846 -21.89 -12.58 -18.70
C THR A 846 -23.13 -12.20 -19.54
N ASP A 847 -23.00 -11.26 -20.49
CA ASP A 847 -24.10 -10.98 -21.42
C ASP A 847 -24.35 -12.18 -22.33
N GLY A 848 -25.52 -12.82 -22.13
CA GLY A 848 -25.95 -13.96 -22.94
C GLY A 848 -26.23 -13.69 -24.42
N ARG A 849 -25.84 -12.54 -24.97
CA ARG A 849 -25.56 -12.43 -26.42
C ARG A 849 -24.42 -13.37 -26.85
N HIS A 850 -23.42 -13.57 -25.98
CA HIS A 850 -22.21 -14.34 -26.27
C HIS A 850 -22.25 -15.80 -25.78
N TRP A 851 -23.33 -16.24 -25.13
CA TRP A 851 -23.43 -17.63 -24.65
C TRP A 851 -23.32 -18.67 -25.77
N ALA A 852 -23.69 -18.32 -27.02
CA ALA A 852 -23.49 -19.21 -28.16
C ALA A 852 -22.00 -19.52 -28.41
N ASP A 853 -21.12 -18.52 -28.24
CA ASP A 853 -19.68 -18.69 -28.39
C ASP A 853 -19.12 -19.56 -27.24
N LEU A 854 -19.50 -19.29 -25.98
CA LEU A 854 -19.09 -20.08 -24.81
C LEU A 854 -19.49 -21.56 -24.92
N PHE A 855 -20.76 -21.83 -25.26
CA PHE A 855 -21.28 -23.20 -25.36
C PHE A 855 -20.82 -23.93 -26.63
N SER A 856 -20.26 -23.23 -27.62
CA SER A 856 -19.56 -23.88 -28.75
C SER A 856 -18.27 -24.59 -28.32
N ALA A 857 -17.55 -24.04 -27.33
CA ALA A 857 -16.34 -24.63 -26.77
C ALA A 857 -16.63 -25.56 -25.57
N ALA A 858 -17.63 -25.23 -24.74
CA ALA A 858 -17.97 -25.98 -23.53
C ALA A 858 -18.80 -27.26 -23.80
N GLY A 859 -19.68 -27.25 -24.82
CA GLY A 859 -20.64 -28.34 -25.09
C GLY A 859 -22.09 -27.88 -24.92
N ARG A 860 -23.08 -28.74 -25.20
CA ARG A 860 -24.48 -28.31 -25.22
C ARG A 860 -25.06 -28.10 -23.82
N SER A 861 -25.90 -27.08 -23.68
CA SER A 861 -26.59 -26.74 -22.42
C SER A 861 -27.55 -27.85 -21.95
N THR A 862 -28.27 -28.52 -22.86
CA THR A 862 -29.09 -29.70 -22.51
C THR A 862 -28.29 -30.93 -22.08
N GLU A 863 -27.10 -31.16 -22.66
CA GLU A 863 -26.24 -32.30 -22.29
C GLU A 863 -25.69 -32.11 -20.86
N MET A 864 -25.15 -30.92 -20.56
CA MET A 864 -24.70 -30.58 -19.20
C MET A 864 -25.85 -30.55 -18.16
N PHE A 865 -27.05 -30.08 -18.56
CA PHE A 865 -28.24 -30.16 -17.70
C PHE A 865 -28.61 -31.61 -17.35
N GLU A 866 -28.62 -32.50 -18.35
CA GLU A 866 -29.02 -33.89 -18.15
C GLU A 866 -28.00 -34.66 -17.29
N GLU A 867 -26.70 -34.36 -17.45
CA GLU A 867 -25.67 -34.90 -16.57
C GLU A 867 -25.83 -34.39 -15.13
N CYS A 868 -26.05 -33.09 -14.92
CA CYS A 868 -26.36 -32.54 -13.59
C CYS A 868 -27.63 -33.16 -12.98
N PHE A 869 -28.65 -33.45 -13.80
CA PHE A 869 -29.89 -34.09 -13.38
C PHE A 869 -29.65 -35.54 -12.93
N GLN A 870 -28.82 -36.30 -13.66
CA GLN A 870 -28.44 -37.68 -13.31
C GLN A 870 -27.55 -37.74 -12.06
N GLN A 871 -26.61 -36.80 -11.91
CA GLN A 871 -25.76 -36.63 -10.71
C GLN A 871 -26.54 -36.10 -9.48
N ARG A 872 -27.85 -35.82 -9.60
CA ARG A 872 -28.70 -35.21 -8.57
C ARG A 872 -28.27 -33.79 -8.14
N TRP A 873 -27.47 -33.10 -8.96
CA TRP A 873 -27.00 -31.73 -8.73
C TRP A 873 -28.08 -30.70 -9.10
N TYR A 874 -29.25 -30.82 -8.48
CA TYR A 874 -30.48 -30.13 -8.89
C TYR A 874 -30.38 -28.60 -8.83
N ARG A 875 -29.56 -28.03 -7.93
CA ARG A 875 -29.31 -26.57 -7.88
C ARG A 875 -28.55 -26.07 -9.11
N THR A 876 -27.46 -26.74 -9.50
CA THR A 876 -26.69 -26.44 -10.72
C THR A 876 -27.52 -26.71 -11.98
N ALA A 877 -28.29 -27.80 -12.02
CA ALA A 877 -29.24 -28.07 -13.10
C ALA A 877 -30.28 -26.95 -13.26
N ALA A 878 -30.78 -26.37 -12.17
CA ALA A 878 -31.70 -25.23 -12.22
C ALA A 878 -31.07 -23.97 -12.83
N CYS A 879 -29.77 -23.74 -12.63
CA CYS A 879 -29.04 -22.63 -13.24
C CYS A 879 -29.03 -22.71 -14.78
N TYR A 880 -28.93 -23.92 -15.35
CA TYR A 880 -28.91 -24.13 -16.80
C TYR A 880 -30.26 -23.85 -17.48
N ILE A 881 -31.38 -23.88 -16.76
CA ILE A 881 -32.73 -23.66 -17.33
C ILE A 881 -32.83 -22.30 -18.03
N LEU A 882 -32.20 -21.26 -17.47
CA LEU A 882 -32.14 -19.91 -18.06
C LEU A 882 -31.26 -19.86 -19.32
N VAL A 883 -30.21 -20.67 -19.38
CA VAL A 883 -29.31 -20.78 -20.55
C VAL A 883 -30.02 -21.51 -21.68
N ILE A 884 -30.63 -22.67 -21.39
CA ILE A 884 -31.44 -23.44 -22.34
C ILE A 884 -32.58 -22.58 -22.91
N ALA A 885 -33.24 -21.75 -22.09
CA ALA A 885 -34.31 -20.85 -22.55
C ALA A 885 -33.84 -19.87 -23.65
N LYS A 886 -32.57 -19.46 -23.62
CA LYS A 886 -31.99 -18.48 -24.55
C LYS A 886 -31.27 -19.10 -25.74
N LEU A 887 -30.64 -20.28 -25.56
CA LEU A 887 -29.89 -20.97 -26.62
C LEU A 887 -30.75 -21.97 -27.43
N GLU A 888 -31.62 -22.71 -26.75
CA GLU A 888 -32.39 -23.84 -27.33
C GLU A 888 -33.90 -23.54 -27.37
N GLY A 889 -34.36 -22.57 -26.56
CA GLY A 889 -35.69 -21.98 -26.61
C GLY A 889 -36.59 -22.29 -25.41
N PRO A 890 -37.69 -21.53 -25.24
CA PRO A 890 -38.53 -21.60 -24.04
C PRO A 890 -39.23 -22.96 -23.86
N ALA A 891 -39.59 -23.66 -24.95
CA ALA A 891 -40.27 -24.95 -24.86
C ALA A 891 -39.36 -26.05 -24.26
N VAL A 892 -38.09 -26.10 -24.67
CA VAL A 892 -37.09 -27.05 -24.12
C VAL A 892 -36.83 -26.73 -22.64
N SER A 893 -36.66 -25.45 -22.32
CA SER A 893 -36.46 -24.97 -20.95
C SER A 893 -37.64 -25.30 -20.03
N GLN A 894 -38.89 -25.10 -20.47
CA GLN A 894 -40.09 -25.46 -19.70
C GLN A 894 -40.18 -26.97 -19.43
N TYR A 895 -39.84 -27.83 -20.41
CA TYR A 895 -39.82 -29.27 -20.24
C TYR A 895 -38.76 -29.72 -19.20
N CYS A 896 -37.54 -29.17 -19.29
CA CYS A 896 -36.49 -29.42 -18.31
C CYS A 896 -36.87 -28.91 -16.90
N ALA A 897 -37.48 -27.73 -16.81
CA ALA A 897 -37.96 -27.16 -15.55
C ALA A 897 -39.07 -27.98 -14.90
N LEU A 898 -40.00 -28.56 -15.67
CA LEU A 898 -41.04 -29.45 -15.16
C LEU A 898 -40.46 -30.78 -14.63
N ARG A 899 -39.52 -31.39 -15.37
CA ARG A 899 -38.80 -32.59 -14.90
C ARG A 899 -38.03 -32.33 -13.59
N LEU A 900 -37.36 -31.18 -13.50
CA LEU A 900 -36.62 -30.79 -12.31
C LEU A 900 -37.55 -30.45 -11.14
N LEU A 901 -38.70 -29.83 -11.40
CA LEU A 901 -39.71 -29.56 -10.38
C LEU A 901 -40.25 -30.86 -9.77
N GLN A 902 -40.52 -31.89 -10.58
CA GLN A 902 -40.93 -33.18 -10.07
C GLN A 902 -39.83 -33.82 -9.18
N ALA A 903 -38.60 -33.94 -9.68
CA ALA A 903 -37.50 -34.53 -8.92
C ALA A 903 -37.18 -33.77 -7.61
N THR A 904 -37.29 -32.44 -7.61
CA THR A 904 -37.09 -31.62 -6.40
C THR A 904 -38.23 -31.70 -5.40
N LEU A 905 -39.45 -32.04 -5.83
CA LEU A 905 -40.55 -32.38 -4.91
C LEU A 905 -40.38 -33.78 -4.32
N ASP A 906 -40.01 -34.76 -5.15
CA ASP A 906 -39.78 -36.16 -4.72
C ASP A 906 -38.63 -36.25 -3.69
N GLU A 907 -37.56 -35.47 -3.86
CA GLU A 907 -36.43 -35.36 -2.92
C GLU A 907 -36.61 -34.26 -1.85
N SER A 908 -37.82 -33.69 -1.71
CA SER A 908 -38.22 -32.70 -0.67
C SER A 908 -37.49 -31.35 -0.62
N LEU A 909 -36.89 -30.92 -1.73
CA LEU A 909 -36.17 -29.64 -1.89
C LEU A 909 -37.12 -28.45 -2.15
N TYR A 910 -38.02 -28.18 -1.19
CA TYR A 910 -39.14 -27.24 -1.34
C TYR A 910 -38.76 -25.80 -1.73
N GLU A 911 -37.60 -25.30 -1.30
CA GLU A 911 -37.11 -23.96 -1.69
C GLU A 911 -36.93 -23.86 -3.22
N LEU A 912 -36.22 -24.85 -3.79
CA LEU A 912 -35.89 -24.92 -5.20
C LEU A 912 -37.13 -25.21 -6.05
N ALA A 913 -38.02 -26.10 -5.57
CA ALA A 913 -39.33 -26.29 -6.18
C ALA A 913 -40.13 -24.96 -6.23
N GLY A 914 -40.07 -24.14 -5.18
CA GLY A 914 -40.67 -22.81 -5.15
C GLY A 914 -40.06 -21.81 -6.15
N GLU A 915 -38.75 -21.89 -6.43
CA GLU A 915 -38.11 -21.10 -7.49
C GLU A 915 -38.52 -21.58 -8.89
N LEU A 916 -38.55 -22.88 -9.13
CA LEU A 916 -38.95 -23.47 -10.41
C LEU A 916 -40.42 -23.15 -10.74
N VAL A 917 -41.32 -23.16 -9.76
CA VAL A 917 -42.71 -22.70 -9.93
C VAL A 917 -42.77 -21.22 -10.29
N ARG A 918 -41.97 -20.35 -9.65
CA ARG A 918 -41.91 -18.91 -10.02
C ARG A 918 -41.36 -18.70 -11.43
N PHE A 919 -40.40 -19.51 -11.88
CA PHE A 919 -39.89 -19.48 -13.25
C PHE A 919 -40.99 -19.88 -14.25
N LEU A 920 -41.58 -21.06 -14.07
CA LEU A 920 -42.66 -21.58 -14.94
C LEU A 920 -43.86 -20.63 -15.04
N LEU A 921 -44.27 -20.00 -13.93
CA LEU A 921 -45.36 -19.01 -13.90
C LEU A 921 -45.04 -17.69 -14.61
N ARG A 922 -43.75 -17.32 -14.76
CA ARG A 922 -43.34 -16.20 -15.61
C ARG A 922 -43.34 -16.63 -17.07
N SER A 923 -42.60 -17.71 -17.38
CA SER A 923 -42.47 -18.24 -18.73
C SER A 923 -43.81 -18.58 -19.41
N GLY A 924 -44.84 -18.99 -18.64
CA GLY A 924 -46.19 -19.17 -19.16
C GLY A 924 -46.84 -17.86 -19.63
N ARG A 925 -46.78 -16.80 -18.81
CA ARG A 925 -47.35 -15.47 -19.14
C ARG A 925 -46.65 -14.84 -20.33
N ASP A 926 -45.33 -14.98 -20.41
CA ASP A 926 -44.54 -14.47 -21.53
C ASP A 926 -44.90 -15.20 -22.84
N PHE A 927 -45.29 -16.47 -22.76
CA PHE A 927 -45.77 -17.27 -23.90
C PHE A 927 -47.21 -16.91 -24.32
N GLU A 928 -48.12 -16.64 -23.37
CA GLU A 928 -49.47 -16.11 -23.63
C GLU A 928 -49.40 -14.73 -24.31
N ASN A 929 -48.47 -13.87 -23.89
CA ASN A 929 -48.24 -12.58 -24.55
C ASN A 929 -47.69 -12.75 -25.98
N ALA A 930 -46.63 -13.57 -26.17
CA ALA A 930 -46.01 -13.78 -27.48
C ALA A 930 -46.92 -14.50 -28.51
N THR A 931 -47.88 -15.30 -28.04
CA THR A 931 -48.88 -15.91 -28.93
C THR A 931 -49.92 -14.90 -29.43
N SER A 932 -50.26 -13.88 -28.62
CA SER A 932 -51.23 -12.85 -29.03
C SER A 932 -50.80 -11.98 -30.23
N ASP A 933 -49.50 -11.75 -30.43
CA ASP A 933 -48.97 -11.03 -31.60
C ASP A 933 -48.82 -11.92 -32.85
N SER A 934 -48.76 -13.25 -32.69
CA SER A 934 -48.47 -14.19 -33.80
C SER A 934 -49.71 -14.80 -34.47
N GLU A 935 -50.92 -14.64 -33.92
CA GLU A 935 -52.17 -15.18 -34.50
C GLU A 935 -52.52 -14.66 -35.92
N LYS A 936 -51.83 -13.63 -36.44
CA LYS A 936 -52.10 -13.07 -37.77
C LYS A 936 -51.56 -13.88 -38.96
N LEU A 937 -50.72 -14.89 -38.75
CA LEU A 937 -50.19 -15.74 -39.84
C LEU A 937 -50.18 -17.23 -39.47
N SER A 938 -51.20 -17.96 -39.94
CA SER A 938 -51.16 -19.41 -40.11
C SER A 938 -51.74 -19.80 -41.48
N PRO A 939 -51.38 -20.98 -42.03
CA PRO A 939 -52.26 -22.12 -41.77
C PRO A 939 -51.58 -23.50 -41.62
N ARG A 940 -52.04 -24.23 -40.59
CA ARG A 940 -52.36 -25.68 -40.56
C ARG A 940 -51.37 -26.72 -41.14
N PHE A 941 -50.99 -27.66 -40.28
CA PHE A 941 -51.19 -29.10 -40.54
C PHE A 941 -51.63 -29.84 -39.25
N LEU A 942 -52.19 -31.05 -39.38
CA LEU A 942 -52.79 -31.87 -38.30
C LEU A 942 -51.78 -32.87 -37.69
N GLY A 943 -51.99 -33.53 -36.55
CA GLY A 943 -53.10 -33.53 -35.58
C GLY A 943 -53.13 -34.84 -34.72
N TYR A 944 -54.20 -35.05 -33.93
CA TYR A 944 -54.43 -36.17 -32.98
C TYR A 944 -53.55 -36.19 -31.71
N PHE A 945 -53.99 -36.62 -30.51
CA PHE A 945 -55.28 -37.23 -30.08
C PHE A 945 -56.00 -36.41 -28.97
N LEU A 946 -57.23 -36.81 -28.63
CA LEU A 946 -58.11 -36.20 -27.61
C LEU A 946 -58.61 -37.24 -26.58
N PHE A 947 -59.38 -36.77 -25.58
CA PHE A 947 -60.16 -37.50 -24.55
C PHE A 947 -59.44 -37.77 -23.20
N ARG A 948 -60.08 -37.61 -22.02
CA ARG A 948 -61.38 -36.97 -21.66
C ARG A 948 -61.43 -36.69 -20.14
N SER A 949 -62.11 -35.62 -19.71
CA SER A 949 -62.54 -35.44 -18.31
C SER A 949 -64.04 -35.07 -18.27
N PRO A 950 -64.87 -35.65 -17.37
CA PRO A 950 -66.30 -35.38 -17.33
C PRO A 950 -66.78 -34.50 -16.15
N TYR A 951 -67.95 -33.89 -16.37
CA TYR A 951 -68.84 -33.19 -15.43
C TYR A 951 -68.53 -31.75 -14.97
N LYS A 952 -69.61 -30.96 -15.00
CA LYS A 952 -69.74 -29.55 -14.59
C LYS A 952 -70.61 -29.45 -13.34
N ARG A 953 -70.46 -28.37 -12.55
CA ARG A 953 -71.51 -27.37 -12.26
C ARG A 953 -70.92 -26.16 -11.50
N GLN A 954 -71.10 -24.95 -12.04
CA GLN A 954 -72.07 -23.92 -11.61
C GLN A 954 -71.91 -23.47 -10.15
N SER A 955 -71.50 -22.26 -9.74
CA SER A 955 -71.61 -20.85 -10.24
C SER A 955 -72.71 -20.03 -9.55
N SER A 956 -72.34 -19.08 -8.68
CA SER A 956 -73.18 -17.94 -8.27
C SER A 956 -72.38 -16.84 -7.55
N ASP A 957 -72.26 -15.66 -8.16
CA ASP A 957 -71.75 -14.44 -7.51
C ASP A 957 -72.72 -13.83 -6.50
N LEU A 958 -72.21 -13.04 -5.55
CA LEU A 958 -73.03 -12.03 -4.85
C LEU A 958 -72.23 -10.81 -4.31
N LYS A 959 -72.02 -9.83 -5.21
CA LYS A 959 -72.04 -8.37 -5.02
C LYS A 959 -71.27 -7.69 -3.85
N ARG A 960 -70.33 -6.80 -4.24
CA ARG A 960 -70.32 -5.32 -4.03
C ARG A 960 -71.19 -4.72 -2.89
N ALA A 961 -70.83 -3.66 -2.17
CA ALA A 961 -69.62 -2.80 -2.02
C ALA A 961 -69.98 -1.75 -0.91
N PRO A 962 -69.51 -0.48 -0.90
CA PRO A 962 -68.16 0.07 -1.04
C PRO A 962 -67.69 0.88 0.21
N CYS A 963 -66.39 1.17 0.29
CA CYS A 963 -65.87 2.51 0.52
C CYS A 963 -64.44 2.59 -0.05
#